data_AF-A0A151QLZ0-F1
#
_entry.id   AF-A0A151QLZ0-F1
#
_cell.length_a   1.000
_cell.length_b   1.000
_cell.length_c   1.000
_cell.angle_alpha   90.00
_cell.angle_beta   90.00
_cell.angle_gamma   90.00
#
_symmetry.space_group_name_H-M   'P 1'
#
loop_
_entity.id
_entity.type
_entity.pdbx_description
1 polymer ?
#
loop_
_entity_poly.entity_id
_entity_poly.type
_entity_poly.pdbx_seq_one_letter_code
_entity_poly.pdbx_strand_id
1 'polypeptide(L)'
;MINLGGENDKKEVKVGTAIKGDERMRLFKLLTDYVDIFAWTYQDMPGLDSNIVEHRLPLIPEYPPIKQKLRRMKPEVSLKIKEEVKKQLDAGFLAVAKYPQWVANIVPVPKKDGKVRMCVDYRDLNRASPKDDFPLPHIDVLVDNTAQHAFFSFMDGFSGYNQIKMASEDMEKTTFITSWGTFCYKVMPFGLKNAGATYQRAMVTLFHDMMHKEIEVYVDDMIAKSRTGAEHITNLQKLFERLRKYKLRLNPAKCTFGVKSGKLLGFVVSEKGIEVDPDKVRAILEMPAPSTEKEVRGFLGRLNYIARFISQLTATCNPIFKLLRKSQPMVWNEDCQKAFEKIKQYLQEPPILVPPVPGRPLILYMSVLDESMGCVLGQHDASGKKEQAIYYLSKKFTDCEMRYSLLERTCCALAWVARRLRQYMLSHTTWLVSKMDPIKYIFGKPALTGRIARWKMLMSEYDIIYVTQKAVKGSALAEYLAHQPIEDYQSMQCEFPDEDIMTLFDEEESINEEKWTLLFDGASNALGHGIGTVLISPKNQFIPFTARLDFDCTNNVAEYEACAMGIVAALEFKAKVLEVYGDSALVVHQLKEITFQHIPREDNQLADALATLSSMFKISQGNEVPLIRIQNRDQPAYCQAVEEEPDGRPWFYDIKRYIKDKEYPPSASANDKKTLRRLAMGFFLNGDVLYKRNHDMVLLRCVDAIEAKKIVEEVHEGSFGTHMNGHVMARKILRSGYYWLTMESDCCNHVRKCHKCQTYADNIHAPPTPLNVLAAPWPFSMWGMDVIGPIEPKARYQGDLSYYICLCLMNLWVVYWGNMMLLGRKSKQFII
;
A
#
# COMPACT_ATOMS: atom_id res chain seq x y z
N MET A 1 17.06 -44.41 20.96
CA MET A 1 16.67 -45.18 19.76
C MET A 1 16.11 -46.51 20.23
N ILE A 2 15.26 -47.13 19.41
CA ILE A 2 14.63 -48.41 19.71
C ILE A 2 14.97 -49.37 18.56
N ASN A 3 15.42 -50.59 18.88
CA ASN A 3 15.60 -51.65 17.90
C ASN A 3 14.28 -52.42 17.69
N LEU A 4 13.83 -52.50 16.43
CA LEU A 4 12.65 -53.25 15.98
C LEU A 4 13.01 -54.62 15.37
N GLY A 5 14.30 -54.95 15.27
CA GLY A 5 14.83 -56.19 14.72
C GLY A 5 15.42 -57.11 15.81
N GLY A 6 16.04 -58.20 15.36
CA GLY A 6 16.77 -59.11 16.25
C GLY A 6 18.14 -58.58 16.67
N GLU A 7 18.84 -59.29 17.56
CA GLU A 7 20.19 -58.90 18.02
C GLU A 7 21.22 -58.82 16.87
N ASN A 8 21.03 -59.61 15.81
CA ASN A 8 21.93 -59.69 14.64
C ASN A 8 21.58 -58.74 13.47
N ASP A 9 20.37 -58.17 13.43
CA ASP A 9 19.92 -57.23 12.38
C ASP A 9 19.25 -56.02 13.03
N LYS A 10 20.07 -55.03 13.41
CA LYS A 10 19.63 -53.85 14.16
C LYS A 10 18.80 -52.93 13.27
N LYS A 11 17.50 -52.93 13.50
CA LYS A 11 16.50 -52.10 12.83
C LYS A 11 16.09 -50.95 13.74
N GLU A 12 16.91 -49.90 13.75
CA GLU A 12 16.75 -48.81 14.72
C GLU A 12 15.84 -47.69 14.22
N VAL A 13 14.94 -47.25 15.10
CA VAL A 13 14.06 -46.09 14.90
C VAL A 13 14.21 -45.09 16.04
N LYS A 14 14.10 -43.79 15.72
CA LYS A 14 14.19 -42.71 16.70
C LYS A 14 12.83 -42.47 17.35
N VAL A 15 12.78 -42.61 18.67
CA VAL A 15 11.61 -42.31 19.49
C VAL A 15 12.00 -41.26 20.52
N GLY A 16 11.14 -40.25 20.70
CA GLY A 16 11.33 -39.16 21.65
C GLY A 16 11.33 -39.66 23.10
N THR A 17 12.11 -39.01 23.95
CA THR A 17 12.18 -39.30 25.39
C THR A 17 11.00 -38.73 26.17
N ALA A 18 10.17 -37.91 25.53
CA ALA A 18 9.07 -37.19 26.15
C ALA A 18 7.86 -38.06 26.48
N ILE A 19 7.61 -39.14 25.72
CA ILE A 19 6.57 -40.11 26.02
C ILE A 19 7.07 -41.02 27.14
N LYS A 20 6.34 -41.06 28.27
CA LYS A 20 6.71 -41.81 29.48
C LYS A 20 5.68 -42.88 29.83
N GLY A 21 6.08 -43.85 30.64
CA GLY A 21 5.20 -44.88 31.20
C GLY A 21 4.54 -45.77 30.14
N ASP A 22 3.24 -46.01 30.31
CA ASP A 22 2.45 -46.93 29.48
C ASP A 22 2.33 -46.50 28.01
N GLU A 23 2.29 -45.19 27.74
CA GLU A 23 2.18 -44.67 26.37
C GLU A 23 3.42 -45.04 25.53
N ARG A 24 4.60 -45.06 26.14
CA ARG A 24 5.84 -45.46 25.46
C ARG A 24 5.83 -46.93 25.10
N MET A 25 5.31 -47.78 25.99
CA MET A 25 5.14 -49.21 25.71
C MET A 25 4.13 -49.46 24.59
N ARG A 26 3.01 -48.72 24.58
CA ARG A 26 2.01 -48.79 23.50
C ARG A 26 2.58 -48.34 22.16
N LEU A 27 3.34 -47.24 22.13
CA LEU A 27 4.01 -46.78 20.90
C LEU A 27 5.06 -47.79 20.42
N PHE A 28 5.83 -48.38 21.34
CA PHE A 28 6.78 -49.43 21.00
C PHE A 28 6.08 -50.63 20.37
N LYS A 29 5.02 -51.13 21.00
CA LYS A 29 4.20 -52.22 20.47
C LYS A 29 3.66 -51.88 19.08
N LEU A 30 3.13 -50.67 18.88
CA LEU A 30 2.65 -50.22 17.57
C LEU A 30 3.77 -50.23 16.51
N LEU A 31 4.97 -49.76 16.83
CA LEU A 31 6.10 -49.78 15.89
C LEU A 31 6.56 -51.21 15.57
N THR A 32 6.51 -52.12 16.54
CA THR A 32 6.82 -53.56 16.34
C THR A 32 5.75 -54.26 15.52
N ASP A 33 4.47 -53.94 15.72
CA ASP A 33 3.35 -54.52 14.97
C ASP A 33 3.36 -54.07 13.50
N TYR A 34 3.98 -52.93 13.20
CA TYR A 34 4.05 -52.31 11.87
C TYR A 34 5.46 -52.24 11.27
N VAL A 35 6.35 -53.19 11.59
CA VAL A 35 7.73 -53.21 11.03
C VAL A 35 7.77 -53.28 9.50
N ASP A 36 6.76 -53.88 8.89
CA ASP A 36 6.66 -54.02 7.43
C ASP A 36 6.58 -52.66 6.72
N ILE A 37 6.01 -51.61 7.33
CA ILE A 37 5.87 -50.29 6.69
C ILE A 37 7.22 -49.58 6.46
N PHE A 38 8.30 -50.05 7.10
CA PHE A 38 9.62 -49.47 6.96
C PHE A 38 10.43 -50.21 5.87
N ALA A 39 11.04 -49.43 4.96
CA ALA A 39 11.99 -49.97 4.00
C ALA A 39 13.43 -49.74 4.49
N TRP A 40 14.23 -50.81 4.51
CA TRP A 40 15.64 -50.78 4.90
C TRP A 40 16.55 -50.73 3.68
N THR A 41 16.12 -51.41 2.62
CA THR A 41 16.80 -51.49 1.32
C THR A 41 15.85 -51.15 0.17
N TYR A 42 16.41 -50.94 -1.02
CA TYR A 42 15.61 -50.71 -2.23
C TYR A 42 14.74 -51.92 -2.62
N GLN A 43 15.11 -53.14 -2.21
CA GLN A 43 14.35 -54.37 -2.53
C GLN A 43 13.06 -54.49 -1.70
N ASP A 44 12.98 -53.80 -0.57
CA ASP A 44 11.81 -53.81 0.33
C ASP A 44 10.66 -52.92 -0.19
N MET A 45 10.80 -52.33 -1.38
CA MET A 45 9.84 -51.41 -1.98
C MET A 45 8.99 -52.12 -3.05
N PRO A 46 7.76 -52.56 -2.71
CA PRO A 46 6.83 -53.10 -3.70
C PRO A 46 6.28 -52.05 -4.69
N GLY A 47 6.49 -50.76 -4.39
CA GLY A 47 5.88 -49.62 -5.06
C GLY A 47 4.47 -49.33 -4.56
N LEU A 48 4.05 -48.06 -4.65
CA LEU A 48 2.69 -47.63 -4.37
C LEU A 48 1.73 -48.34 -5.34
N ASP A 49 0.52 -48.62 -4.87
CA ASP A 49 -0.52 -49.21 -5.71
C ASP A 49 -0.79 -48.33 -6.96
N SER A 50 -0.68 -48.94 -8.14
CA SER A 50 -0.87 -48.29 -9.44
C SER A 50 -2.29 -47.77 -9.63
N ASN A 51 -3.27 -48.32 -8.90
CA ASN A 51 -4.65 -47.85 -8.94
C ASN A 51 -4.85 -46.44 -8.35
N ILE A 52 -3.92 -45.97 -7.52
CA ILE A 52 -4.01 -44.65 -6.89
C ILE A 52 -3.44 -43.59 -7.83
N VAL A 53 -2.16 -43.74 -8.17
CA VAL A 53 -1.40 -42.76 -8.95
C VAL A 53 -0.30 -43.46 -9.75
N GLU A 54 -0.22 -43.10 -11.02
CA GLU A 54 0.94 -43.31 -11.88
C GLU A 54 1.45 -41.96 -12.38
N HIS A 55 2.77 -41.83 -12.53
CA HIS A 55 3.34 -40.62 -13.11
C HIS A 55 3.27 -40.66 -14.63
N ARG A 56 2.66 -39.63 -15.22
CA ARG A 56 2.55 -39.43 -16.66
C ARG A 56 3.35 -38.22 -17.11
N LEU A 57 3.90 -38.30 -18.31
CA LEU A 57 4.68 -37.26 -18.97
C LEU A 57 4.02 -36.87 -20.30
N PRO A 58 2.92 -36.07 -20.23
CA PRO A 58 2.39 -35.44 -21.43
C PRO A 58 3.48 -34.54 -22.04
N LEU A 59 3.59 -34.58 -23.37
CA LEU A 59 4.51 -33.76 -24.14
C LEU A 59 3.70 -32.86 -25.08
N ILE A 60 4.19 -31.64 -25.29
CA ILE A 60 3.63 -30.73 -26.28
C ILE A 60 3.96 -31.29 -27.68
N PRO A 61 2.98 -31.55 -28.54
CA PRO A 61 3.21 -32.21 -29.84
C PRO A 61 4.22 -31.50 -30.75
N GLU A 62 4.33 -30.18 -30.62
CA GLU A 62 5.21 -29.32 -31.43
C GLU A 62 6.69 -29.42 -31.04
N TYR A 63 7.01 -30.03 -29.89
CA TYR A 63 8.38 -30.05 -29.37
C TYR A 63 9.13 -31.32 -29.81
N PRO A 64 10.22 -31.21 -30.59
CA PRO A 64 10.96 -32.37 -31.07
C PRO A 64 11.76 -33.07 -29.96
N PRO A 65 11.95 -34.41 -30.03
CA PRO A 65 12.73 -35.14 -29.04
C PRO A 65 14.22 -34.79 -29.09
N ILE A 66 14.82 -34.57 -27.92
CA ILE A 66 16.23 -34.16 -27.80
C ILE A 66 17.09 -35.30 -27.24
N LYS A 67 18.21 -35.58 -27.92
CA LYS A 67 19.24 -36.52 -27.48
C LYS A 67 20.51 -35.78 -27.08
N GLN A 68 20.81 -35.72 -25.79
CA GLN A 68 22.04 -35.13 -25.29
C GLN A 68 23.24 -36.05 -25.55
N LYS A 69 24.38 -35.47 -25.96
CA LYS A 69 25.66 -36.21 -26.08
C LYS A 69 26.21 -36.57 -24.71
N LEU A 70 26.81 -37.76 -24.57
CA LEU A 70 27.41 -38.22 -23.31
C LEU A 70 28.49 -37.24 -22.81
N ARG A 71 28.35 -36.78 -21.57
CA ARG A 71 29.35 -35.94 -20.91
C ARG A 71 30.55 -36.75 -20.45
N ARG A 72 31.76 -36.21 -20.64
CA ARG A 72 33.00 -36.78 -20.14
C ARG A 72 33.08 -36.58 -18.62
N MET A 73 33.39 -37.64 -17.90
CA MET A 73 33.39 -37.67 -16.43
C MET A 73 34.68 -38.33 -15.93
N LYS A 74 35.12 -37.97 -14.72
CA LYS A 74 36.29 -38.60 -14.09
C LYS A 74 36.02 -40.10 -13.86
N PRO A 75 37.01 -40.99 -14.07
CA PRO A 75 36.83 -42.44 -13.91
C PRO A 75 36.28 -42.86 -12.53
N GLU A 76 36.78 -42.25 -11.46
CA GLU A 76 36.32 -42.49 -10.08
C GLU A 76 34.81 -42.26 -9.91
N VAL A 77 34.30 -41.17 -10.49
CA VAL A 77 32.88 -40.82 -10.42
C VAL A 77 32.07 -41.78 -11.30
N SER A 78 32.61 -42.17 -12.47
CA SER A 78 31.95 -43.14 -13.35
C SER A 78 31.77 -44.51 -12.68
N LEU A 79 32.73 -44.95 -11.87
CA LEU A 79 32.62 -46.21 -11.10
C LEU A 79 31.50 -46.13 -10.05
N LYS A 80 31.43 -45.02 -9.30
CA LYS A 80 30.36 -44.79 -8.32
C LYS A 80 28.98 -44.74 -8.97
N ILE A 81 28.87 -44.15 -10.16
CA ILE A 81 27.61 -44.13 -10.93
C ILE A 81 27.22 -45.53 -11.36
N LYS A 82 28.18 -46.31 -11.87
CA LYS A 82 27.95 -47.70 -12.27
C LYS A 82 27.42 -48.54 -11.10
N GLU A 83 27.99 -48.40 -9.91
CA GLU A 83 27.51 -49.08 -8.70
C GLU A 83 26.06 -48.70 -8.36
N GLU A 84 25.71 -47.41 -8.46
CA GLU A 84 24.35 -46.94 -8.18
C GLU A 84 23.34 -47.41 -9.24
N VAL A 85 23.72 -47.35 -10.53
CA VAL A 85 22.90 -47.88 -11.63
C VAL A 85 22.66 -49.37 -11.45
N LYS A 86 23.70 -50.14 -11.07
CA LYS A 86 23.55 -51.57 -10.81
C LYS A 86 22.57 -51.83 -9.67
N LYS A 87 22.68 -51.11 -8.55
CA LYS A 87 21.74 -51.23 -7.42
C LYS A 87 20.29 -50.96 -7.83
N GLN A 88 20.05 -49.92 -8.63
CA GLN A 88 18.70 -49.56 -9.09
C GLN A 88 18.17 -50.53 -10.15
N LEU A 89 19.05 -51.11 -10.97
CA LEU A 89 18.70 -52.16 -11.92
C LEU A 89 18.34 -53.47 -11.20
N ASP A 90 19.14 -53.88 -10.22
CA ASP A 90 18.91 -55.08 -9.39
C ASP A 90 17.62 -54.94 -8.56
N ALA A 91 17.27 -53.70 -8.15
CA ALA A 91 16.00 -53.38 -7.49
C ALA A 91 14.80 -53.29 -8.46
N GLY A 92 15.02 -53.39 -9.77
CA GLY A 92 13.96 -53.34 -10.79
C GLY A 92 13.44 -51.94 -11.11
N PHE A 93 14.06 -50.87 -10.62
CA PHE A 93 13.66 -49.48 -10.91
C PHE A 93 14.06 -49.03 -12.31
N LEU A 94 15.10 -49.65 -12.87
CA LEU A 94 15.60 -49.35 -14.19
C LEU A 94 15.26 -50.46 -15.18
N ALA A 95 15.13 -50.08 -16.45
CA ALA A 95 15.09 -50.98 -17.59
C ALA A 95 16.11 -50.54 -18.65
N VAL A 96 16.58 -51.48 -19.46
CA VAL A 96 17.45 -51.16 -20.60
C VAL A 96 16.59 -50.55 -21.71
N ALA A 97 16.93 -49.34 -22.14
CA ALA A 97 16.22 -48.64 -23.22
C ALA A 97 16.82 -49.03 -24.58
N LYS A 98 15.96 -49.40 -25.54
CA LYS A 98 16.35 -49.72 -26.93
C LYS A 98 15.86 -48.60 -27.84
N TYR A 99 16.75 -48.06 -28.67
CA TYR A 99 16.45 -46.97 -29.62
C TYR A 99 15.70 -45.75 -29.03
N PRO A 100 16.17 -45.18 -27.89
CA PRO A 100 15.45 -44.10 -27.22
C PRO A 100 15.39 -42.82 -28.06
N GLN A 101 14.23 -42.14 -28.05
CA GLN A 101 14.04 -40.85 -28.70
C GLN A 101 14.56 -39.69 -27.84
N TRP A 102 14.31 -39.74 -26.53
CA TRP A 102 14.80 -38.79 -25.55
C TRP A 102 16.04 -39.35 -24.84
N VAL A 103 17.09 -38.55 -24.67
CA VAL A 103 18.28 -38.98 -23.94
C VAL A 103 18.82 -37.84 -23.09
N ALA A 104 18.86 -38.03 -21.78
CA ALA A 104 19.40 -37.07 -20.81
C ALA A 104 20.75 -37.54 -20.22
N ASN A 105 21.59 -36.61 -19.78
CA ASN A 105 22.83 -36.92 -19.05
C ASN A 105 22.62 -37.02 -17.54
N ILE A 106 23.50 -37.77 -16.89
CA ILE A 106 23.61 -37.80 -15.44
C ILE A 106 24.45 -36.62 -14.93
N VAL A 107 24.01 -36.06 -13.81
CA VAL A 107 24.74 -35.10 -12.99
C VAL A 107 25.02 -35.76 -11.63
N PRO A 108 26.28 -36.13 -11.32
CA PRO A 108 26.64 -36.70 -10.03
C PRO A 108 26.68 -35.60 -8.98
N VAL A 109 25.91 -35.75 -7.90
CA VAL A 109 25.95 -34.81 -6.77
C VAL A 109 26.56 -35.49 -5.56
N PRO A 110 27.70 -35.00 -5.02
CA PRO A 110 28.27 -35.58 -3.81
C PRO A 110 27.36 -35.30 -2.61
N LYS A 111 27.02 -36.34 -1.83
CA LYS A 111 26.39 -36.20 -0.51
C LYS A 111 27.46 -35.86 0.54
N LYS A 112 27.01 -35.32 1.68
CA LYS A 112 27.86 -35.05 2.86
C LYS A 112 28.59 -36.31 3.34
N ASP A 113 27.99 -37.49 3.16
CA ASP A 113 28.54 -38.79 3.58
C ASP A 113 29.56 -39.39 2.58
N GLY A 114 30.03 -38.62 1.57
CA GLY A 114 30.97 -39.08 0.54
C GLY A 114 30.38 -39.99 -0.55
N LYS A 115 29.13 -40.44 -0.39
CA LYS A 115 28.33 -41.16 -1.41
C LYS A 115 27.90 -40.20 -2.53
N VAL A 116 27.72 -40.70 -3.74
CA VAL A 116 27.21 -39.90 -4.88
C VAL A 116 25.71 -40.13 -5.05
N ARG A 117 24.94 -39.06 -5.22
CA ARG A 117 23.54 -39.12 -5.66
C ARG A 117 23.51 -38.96 -7.18
N MET A 118 22.87 -39.91 -7.85
CA MET A 118 22.61 -39.85 -9.29
C MET A 118 21.42 -38.92 -9.55
N CYS A 119 21.66 -37.76 -10.16
CA CYS A 119 20.59 -36.89 -10.68
C CYS A 119 20.61 -36.93 -12.20
N VAL A 120 19.46 -36.82 -12.85
CA VAL A 120 19.38 -36.79 -14.32
C VAL A 120 18.95 -35.41 -14.79
N ASP A 121 19.62 -34.89 -15.82
CA ASP A 121 19.39 -33.56 -16.38
C ASP A 121 18.21 -33.53 -17.35
N TYR A 122 17.00 -33.56 -16.80
CA TYR A 122 15.74 -33.51 -17.56
C TYR A 122 15.33 -32.09 -18.00
N ARG A 123 16.24 -31.10 -18.06
CA ARG A 123 15.87 -29.72 -18.43
C ARG A 123 15.15 -29.65 -19.79
N ASP A 124 15.63 -30.39 -20.78
CA ASP A 124 15.04 -30.43 -22.11
C ASP A 124 13.66 -31.10 -22.11
N LEU A 125 13.54 -32.24 -21.41
CA LEU A 125 12.28 -32.96 -21.25
C LEU A 125 11.24 -32.13 -20.47
N ASN A 126 11.67 -31.41 -19.43
CA ASN A 126 10.82 -30.54 -18.61
C ASN A 126 10.31 -29.30 -19.37
N ARG A 127 11.03 -28.85 -20.40
CA ARG A 127 10.56 -27.78 -21.30
C ARG A 127 9.46 -28.29 -22.24
N ALA A 128 9.60 -29.52 -22.72
CA ALA A 128 8.63 -30.17 -23.59
C ALA A 128 7.34 -30.59 -22.87
N SER A 129 7.37 -30.68 -21.53
CA SER A 129 6.20 -31.08 -20.72
C SER A 129 5.45 -29.87 -20.15
N PRO A 130 4.11 -29.81 -20.31
CA PRO A 130 3.29 -28.78 -19.68
C PRO A 130 3.39 -28.90 -18.16
N LYS A 131 3.23 -27.78 -17.46
CA LYS A 131 3.24 -27.78 -15.99
C LYS A 131 1.92 -28.37 -15.49
N ASP A 132 2.00 -29.24 -14.49
CA ASP A 132 0.83 -29.67 -13.73
C ASP A 132 0.49 -28.61 -12.68
N ASP A 133 -0.72 -28.06 -12.72
CA ASP A 133 -1.19 -26.99 -11.84
C ASP A 133 -1.81 -27.52 -10.53
N PHE A 134 -1.54 -28.79 -10.18
CA PHE A 134 -1.96 -29.34 -8.90
C PHE A 134 -1.42 -28.48 -7.73
N PRO A 135 -2.31 -28.02 -6.82
CA PRO A 135 -1.93 -27.08 -5.79
C PRO A 135 -1.00 -27.74 -4.76
N LEU A 136 0.14 -27.09 -4.50
CA LEU A 136 0.99 -27.43 -3.37
C LEU A 136 0.57 -26.58 -2.17
N PRO A 137 0.49 -27.16 -0.95
CA PRO A 137 0.12 -26.40 0.23
C PRO A 137 1.15 -25.31 0.51
N HIS A 138 0.69 -24.14 0.92
CA HIS A 138 1.56 -23.04 1.28
C HIS A 138 2.32 -23.38 2.56
N ILE A 139 3.65 -23.20 2.55
CA ILE A 139 4.52 -23.59 3.67
C ILE A 139 4.07 -22.94 4.97
N ASP A 140 3.78 -21.64 4.96
CA ASP A 140 3.37 -20.95 6.19
C ASP A 140 2.07 -21.50 6.78
N VAL A 141 1.09 -21.87 5.94
CA VAL A 141 -0.18 -22.47 6.42
C VAL A 141 0.08 -23.82 7.09
N LEU A 142 0.98 -24.63 6.51
CA LEU A 142 1.33 -25.93 7.06
C LEU A 142 2.10 -25.79 8.38
N VAL A 143 3.02 -24.83 8.48
CA VAL A 143 3.76 -24.55 9.71
C VAL A 143 2.82 -24.01 10.80
N ASP A 144 1.88 -23.14 10.44
CA ASP A 144 0.94 -22.56 11.41
C ASP A 144 -0.05 -23.60 11.93
N ASN A 145 -0.56 -24.47 11.04
CA ASN A 145 -1.45 -25.56 11.44
C ASN A 145 -0.75 -26.61 12.32
N THR A 146 0.56 -26.78 12.18
CA THR A 146 1.34 -27.76 12.98
C THR A 146 1.74 -27.21 14.34
N ALA A 147 1.90 -25.90 14.49
CA ALA A 147 2.28 -25.29 15.75
C ALA A 147 1.26 -25.52 16.88
N GLN A 148 1.69 -25.31 18.13
CA GLN A 148 0.89 -25.45 19.36
C GLN A 148 0.37 -26.87 19.68
N HIS A 149 0.87 -27.90 19.01
CA HIS A 149 0.61 -29.29 19.37
C HIS A 149 1.69 -29.80 20.34
N ALA A 150 1.32 -30.74 21.21
CA ALA A 150 2.22 -31.24 22.25
C ALA A 150 3.15 -32.36 21.75
N PHE A 151 2.66 -33.19 20.81
CA PHE A 151 3.40 -34.33 20.28
C PHE A 151 3.41 -34.35 18.76
N PHE A 152 4.56 -34.72 18.22
CA PHE A 152 4.85 -34.79 16.79
C PHE A 152 5.50 -36.11 16.44
N SER A 153 5.20 -36.61 15.24
CA SER A 153 6.00 -37.63 14.57
C SER A 153 6.31 -37.16 13.17
N PHE A 154 7.61 -37.02 12.87
CA PHE A 154 8.11 -36.65 11.56
C PHE A 154 8.47 -37.91 10.79
N MET A 155 7.90 -38.08 9.61
CA MET A 155 8.04 -39.25 8.77
C MET A 155 8.45 -38.82 7.36
N ASP A 156 9.34 -39.59 6.75
CA ASP A 156 9.83 -39.36 5.39
C ASP A 156 9.63 -40.64 4.57
N GLY A 157 9.11 -40.51 3.37
CA GLY A 157 9.02 -41.63 2.43
C GLY A 157 10.41 -42.15 2.05
N PHE A 158 10.62 -43.47 2.08
CA PHE A 158 11.90 -44.03 1.63
C PHE A 158 12.06 -43.84 0.13
N SER A 159 12.94 -42.93 -0.28
CA SER A 159 13.09 -42.56 -1.70
C SER A 159 11.74 -42.26 -2.36
N GLY A 160 10.91 -41.43 -1.70
CA GLY A 160 9.47 -41.23 -1.97
C GLY A 160 9.10 -41.28 -3.45
N TYR A 161 9.73 -40.46 -4.29
CA TYR A 161 9.48 -40.43 -5.74
C TYR A 161 9.58 -41.81 -6.42
N ASN A 162 10.58 -42.61 -6.08
CA ASN A 162 10.81 -43.93 -6.67
C ASN A 162 9.75 -44.98 -6.27
N GLN A 163 8.86 -44.68 -5.31
CA GLN A 163 7.76 -45.59 -4.97
C GLN A 163 6.58 -45.45 -5.94
N ILE A 164 6.44 -44.32 -6.62
CA ILE A 164 5.38 -44.12 -7.62
C ILE A 164 5.87 -44.66 -8.95
N LYS A 165 5.04 -45.47 -9.62
CA LYS A 165 5.39 -46.06 -10.92
C LYS A 165 5.23 -45.03 -12.04
N MET A 166 6.05 -45.17 -13.07
CA MET A 166 5.85 -44.47 -14.35
C MET A 166 4.75 -45.19 -15.14
N ALA A 167 3.92 -44.43 -15.85
CA ALA A 167 3.05 -45.00 -16.87
C ALA A 167 3.91 -45.69 -17.96
N SER A 168 3.50 -46.88 -18.39
CA SER A 168 4.33 -47.73 -19.27
C SER A 168 4.71 -47.05 -20.59
N GLU A 169 3.83 -46.21 -21.13
CA GLU A 169 4.04 -45.43 -22.36
C GLU A 169 5.09 -44.31 -22.20
N ASP A 170 5.27 -43.81 -20.97
CA ASP A 170 6.12 -42.66 -20.69
C ASP A 170 7.50 -43.05 -20.15
N MET A 171 7.71 -44.33 -19.84
CA MET A 171 8.96 -44.85 -19.30
C MET A 171 10.16 -44.53 -20.20
N GLU A 172 10.03 -44.75 -21.52
CA GLU A 172 11.12 -44.53 -22.48
C GLU A 172 11.55 -43.06 -22.58
N LYS A 173 10.65 -42.11 -22.29
CA LYS A 173 10.95 -40.67 -22.31
C LYS A 173 11.96 -40.28 -21.22
N THR A 174 12.02 -41.05 -20.13
CA THR A 174 12.94 -40.81 -19.01
C THR A 174 14.36 -41.34 -19.26
N THR A 175 14.67 -41.79 -20.47
CA THR A 175 15.95 -42.43 -20.77
C THR A 175 17.15 -41.51 -20.52
N PHE A 176 18.17 -42.06 -19.88
CA PHE A 176 19.45 -41.40 -19.64
C PHE A 176 20.62 -42.22 -20.15
N ILE A 177 21.74 -41.54 -20.43
CA ILE A 177 22.96 -42.14 -20.97
C ILE A 177 24.07 -42.20 -19.93
N THR A 178 24.77 -43.34 -19.92
CA THR A 178 25.99 -43.58 -19.16
C THR A 178 27.10 -44.10 -20.09
N SER A 179 28.32 -44.23 -19.59
CA SER A 179 29.41 -44.92 -20.29
C SER A 179 29.15 -46.42 -20.50
N TRP A 180 28.18 -47.00 -19.79
CA TRP A 180 27.86 -48.43 -19.78
C TRP A 180 26.61 -48.79 -20.61
N GLY A 181 25.81 -47.81 -20.99
CA GLY A 181 24.57 -48.03 -21.73
C GLY A 181 23.50 -46.98 -21.46
N THR A 182 22.35 -47.15 -22.11
CA THR A 182 21.17 -46.32 -21.94
C THR A 182 20.10 -47.04 -21.12
N PHE A 183 19.60 -46.36 -20.09
CA PHE A 183 18.60 -46.91 -19.17
C PHE A 183 17.41 -45.97 -19.06
N CYS A 184 16.22 -46.52 -18.91
CA CYS A 184 14.99 -45.80 -18.61
C CYS A 184 14.46 -46.18 -17.21
N TYR A 185 13.69 -45.29 -16.60
CA TYR A 185 13.09 -45.55 -15.30
C TYR A 185 11.70 -46.19 -15.43
N LYS A 186 11.44 -47.20 -14.61
CA LYS A 186 10.10 -47.79 -14.39
C LYS A 186 9.32 -47.08 -13.28
N VAL A 187 10.04 -46.36 -12.43
CA VAL A 187 9.50 -45.59 -11.30
C VAL A 187 9.79 -44.11 -11.49
N MET A 188 9.04 -43.22 -10.86
CA MET A 188 9.17 -41.79 -11.09
C MET A 188 10.54 -41.29 -10.60
N PRO A 189 11.43 -40.82 -11.51
CA PRO A 189 12.75 -40.36 -11.11
C PRO A 189 12.74 -38.93 -10.56
N PHE A 190 13.79 -38.60 -9.81
CA PHE A 190 14.09 -37.22 -9.43
C PHE A 190 14.43 -36.35 -10.65
N GLY A 191 14.02 -35.09 -10.61
CA GLY A 191 14.38 -34.07 -11.61
C GLY A 191 13.29 -33.79 -12.65
N LEU A 192 12.18 -34.54 -12.64
CA LEU A 192 11.00 -34.23 -13.47
C LEU A 192 10.21 -33.06 -12.86
N LYS A 193 9.72 -32.17 -13.72
CA LYS A 193 9.01 -30.94 -13.35
C LYS A 193 7.73 -31.18 -12.52
N ASN A 194 6.96 -32.20 -12.89
CA ASN A 194 5.64 -32.47 -12.29
C ASN A 194 5.67 -33.57 -11.22
N ALA A 195 6.87 -34.03 -10.81
CA ALA A 195 7.01 -35.12 -9.84
C ALA A 195 6.42 -34.75 -8.47
N GLY A 196 6.67 -33.53 -7.99
CA GLY A 196 6.14 -33.05 -6.71
C GLY A 196 4.61 -32.94 -6.71
N ALA A 197 4.02 -32.50 -7.83
CA ALA A 197 2.57 -32.42 -8.00
C ALA A 197 1.92 -33.81 -7.99
N THR A 198 2.53 -34.78 -8.67
CA THR A 198 2.07 -36.18 -8.69
C THR A 198 2.14 -36.80 -7.30
N TYR A 199 3.24 -36.56 -6.57
CA TYR A 199 3.40 -37.07 -5.21
C TYR A 199 2.38 -36.45 -4.25
N GLN A 200 2.21 -35.11 -4.29
CA GLN A 200 1.21 -34.45 -3.45
C GLN A 200 -0.20 -34.97 -3.75
N ARG A 201 -0.55 -35.19 -5.02
CA ARG A 201 -1.84 -35.77 -5.41
C ARG A 201 -2.05 -37.17 -4.83
N ALA A 202 -1.02 -38.00 -4.82
CA ALA A 202 -1.07 -39.31 -4.18
C ALA A 202 -1.32 -39.17 -2.66
N MET A 203 -0.58 -38.28 -1.99
CA MET A 203 -0.75 -38.04 -0.54
C MET A 203 -2.13 -37.50 -0.19
N VAL A 204 -2.67 -36.56 -0.99
CA VAL A 204 -4.03 -36.06 -0.81
C VAL A 204 -5.04 -37.20 -0.94
N THR A 205 -4.89 -38.06 -1.95
CA THR A 205 -5.80 -39.20 -2.15
C THR A 205 -5.75 -40.18 -0.97
N LEU A 206 -4.53 -40.44 -0.45
CA LEU A 206 -4.30 -41.36 0.67
C LEU A 206 -4.85 -40.85 2.02
N PHE A 207 -4.72 -39.54 2.28
CA PHE A 207 -4.96 -38.96 3.61
C PHE A 207 -6.01 -37.84 3.63
N HIS A 208 -6.85 -37.71 2.60
CA HIS A 208 -7.84 -36.62 2.48
C HIS A 208 -8.74 -36.45 3.72
N ASP A 209 -9.05 -37.53 4.43
CA ASP A 209 -9.89 -37.55 5.64
C ASP A 209 -9.15 -37.05 6.89
N MET A 210 -7.83 -37.24 6.94
CA MET A 210 -6.97 -36.93 8.09
C MET A 210 -6.14 -35.65 7.90
N MET A 211 -6.00 -35.15 6.67
CA MET A 211 -5.23 -33.96 6.35
C MET A 211 -5.76 -32.72 7.09
N HIS A 212 -4.82 -31.85 7.49
CA HIS A 212 -5.04 -30.62 8.25
C HIS A 212 -5.54 -30.79 9.69
N LYS A 213 -6.14 -31.94 10.03
CA LYS A 213 -6.59 -32.30 11.38
C LYS A 213 -5.49 -33.02 12.16
N GLU A 214 -5.17 -34.23 11.73
CA GLU A 214 -4.25 -35.13 12.43
C GLU A 214 -2.88 -35.18 11.73
N ILE A 215 -2.86 -35.01 10.41
CA ILE A 215 -1.67 -35.14 9.58
C ILE A 215 -1.51 -33.92 8.67
N GLU A 216 -0.27 -33.51 8.47
CA GLU A 216 0.13 -32.52 7.47
C GLU A 216 1.15 -33.14 6.54
N VAL A 217 0.97 -32.97 5.24
CA VAL A 217 1.84 -33.56 4.22
C VAL A 217 2.31 -32.51 3.23
N TYR A 218 3.62 -32.41 3.06
CA TYR A 218 4.28 -31.60 2.04
C TYR A 218 5.21 -32.49 1.22
N VAL A 219 4.73 -32.93 0.05
CA VAL A 219 5.44 -33.87 -0.81
C VAL A 219 5.90 -35.07 0.04
N ASP A 220 7.20 -35.35 0.13
CA ASP A 220 7.75 -36.50 0.88
C ASP A 220 7.69 -36.34 2.42
N ASP A 221 7.56 -35.11 2.92
CA ASP A 221 7.58 -34.81 4.35
C ASP A 221 6.16 -34.98 4.94
N MET A 222 5.99 -35.97 5.82
CA MET A 222 4.74 -36.26 6.51
C MET A 222 4.86 -36.00 8.01
N ILE A 223 3.86 -35.36 8.60
CA ILE A 223 3.83 -35.07 10.03
C ILE A 223 2.50 -35.51 10.62
N ALA A 224 2.56 -36.34 11.65
CA ALA A 224 1.43 -36.52 12.56
C ALA A 224 1.58 -35.56 13.74
N LYS A 225 0.50 -34.85 14.08
CA LYS A 225 0.42 -33.90 15.19
C LYS A 225 -0.76 -34.26 16.10
N SER A 226 -0.60 -34.06 17.40
CA SER A 226 -1.66 -34.32 18.38
C SER A 226 -1.49 -33.50 19.66
N ARG A 227 -2.57 -33.37 20.43
CA ARG A 227 -2.57 -32.63 21.71
C ARG A 227 -2.16 -33.50 22.89
N THR A 228 -2.40 -34.81 22.81
CA THR A 228 -2.11 -35.76 23.89
C THR A 228 -1.40 -37.00 23.37
N GLY A 229 -0.61 -37.66 24.23
CA GLY A 229 0.14 -38.86 23.85
C GLY A 229 -0.76 -40.04 23.42
N ALA A 230 -1.85 -40.28 24.13
CA ALA A 230 -2.83 -41.31 23.81
C ALA A 230 -3.51 -41.09 22.44
N GLU A 231 -3.92 -39.86 22.14
CA GLU A 231 -4.47 -39.48 20.83
C GLU A 231 -3.42 -39.69 19.73
N HIS A 232 -2.16 -39.31 20.00
CA HIS A 232 -1.05 -39.49 19.07
C HIS A 232 -0.89 -40.92 18.58
N ILE A 233 -0.95 -41.88 19.51
CA ILE A 233 -0.79 -43.31 19.19
C ILE A 233 -1.96 -43.79 18.31
N THR A 234 -3.18 -43.33 18.62
CA THR A 234 -4.38 -43.66 17.84
C THR A 234 -4.29 -43.10 16.41
N ASN A 235 -3.83 -41.86 16.26
CA ASN A 235 -3.67 -41.22 14.94
C ASN A 235 -2.55 -41.89 14.13
N LEU A 236 -1.44 -42.28 14.78
CA LEU A 236 -0.37 -43.05 14.14
C LEU A 236 -0.83 -44.42 13.69
N GLN A 237 -1.67 -45.10 14.47
CA GLN A 237 -2.23 -46.40 14.08
C GLN A 237 -3.05 -46.28 12.79
N LYS A 238 -3.99 -45.32 12.72
CA LYS A 238 -4.76 -45.05 11.50
C LYS A 238 -3.86 -44.77 10.30
N LEU A 239 -2.82 -43.94 10.49
CA LEU A 239 -1.84 -43.63 9.46
C LEU A 239 -1.09 -44.88 8.99
N PHE A 240 -0.60 -45.72 9.90
CA PHE A 240 0.12 -46.94 9.56
C PHE A 240 -0.76 -47.97 8.85
N GLU A 241 -2.05 -48.08 9.20
CA GLU A 241 -3.02 -48.90 8.48
C GLU A 241 -3.17 -48.46 7.03
N ARG A 242 -3.25 -47.14 6.77
CA ARG A 242 -3.30 -46.58 5.41
C ARG A 242 -2.00 -46.84 4.65
N LEU A 243 -0.84 -46.61 5.26
CA LEU A 243 0.46 -46.88 4.64
C LEU A 243 0.61 -48.35 4.25
N ARG A 244 0.24 -49.27 5.16
CA ARG A 244 0.26 -50.71 4.90
C ARG A 244 -0.70 -51.09 3.76
N LYS A 245 -1.94 -50.58 3.79
CA LYS A 245 -2.96 -50.87 2.76
C LYS A 245 -2.49 -50.49 1.36
N TYR A 246 -1.87 -49.31 1.23
CA TYR A 246 -1.44 -48.78 -0.06
C TYR A 246 0.04 -49.04 -0.38
N LYS A 247 0.72 -49.79 0.48
CA LYS A 247 2.12 -50.24 0.34
C LYS A 247 3.15 -49.10 0.24
N LEU A 248 2.85 -47.94 0.83
CA LEU A 248 3.82 -46.85 0.94
C LEU A 248 4.81 -47.14 2.08
N ARG A 249 6.10 -47.04 1.81
CA ARG A 249 7.17 -47.36 2.76
C ARG A 249 7.87 -46.12 3.31
N LEU A 250 8.13 -46.12 4.62
CA LEU A 250 8.83 -45.04 5.33
C LEU A 250 10.32 -45.32 5.49
N ASN A 251 11.12 -44.25 5.63
CA ASN A 251 12.54 -44.32 5.90
C ASN A 251 12.86 -44.30 7.40
N PRO A 252 13.25 -45.43 8.03
CA PRO A 252 13.45 -45.49 9.47
C PRO A 252 14.56 -44.55 9.98
N ALA A 253 15.62 -44.31 9.19
CA ALA A 253 16.75 -43.48 9.60
C ALA A 253 16.38 -41.98 9.75
N LYS A 254 15.36 -41.55 9.02
CA LYS A 254 14.88 -40.16 9.00
C LYS A 254 13.59 -39.96 9.77
N CYS A 255 12.85 -41.02 10.07
CA CYS A 255 11.65 -40.93 10.88
C CYS A 255 12.00 -40.67 12.36
N THR A 256 11.20 -39.83 13.00
CA THR A 256 11.24 -39.59 14.45
C THR A 256 9.82 -39.61 14.99
N PHE A 257 9.58 -40.39 16.05
CA PHE A 257 8.23 -40.59 16.60
C PHE A 257 8.11 -40.03 18.02
N GLY A 258 7.00 -39.35 18.30
CA GLY A 258 6.64 -38.94 19.66
C GLY A 258 7.55 -37.89 20.30
N VAL A 259 7.98 -36.89 19.52
CA VAL A 259 8.83 -35.78 19.99
C VAL A 259 7.97 -34.55 20.32
N LYS A 260 8.45 -33.68 21.22
CA LYS A 260 7.76 -32.42 21.58
C LYS A 260 8.06 -31.26 20.63
N SER A 261 9.17 -31.35 19.91
CA SER A 261 9.56 -30.38 18.90
C SER A 261 10.34 -31.08 17.79
N GLY A 262 10.33 -30.50 16.60
CA GLY A 262 11.15 -31.00 15.51
C GLY A 262 11.16 -30.09 14.30
N LYS A 263 12.00 -30.47 13.33
CA LYS A 263 12.27 -29.68 12.13
C LYS A 263 11.23 -29.98 11.05
N LEU A 264 10.64 -28.93 10.49
CA LEU A 264 9.66 -28.99 9.42
C LEU A 264 9.91 -27.89 8.40
N LEU A 265 10.10 -28.26 7.12
CA LEU A 265 10.28 -27.31 6.00
C LEU A 265 11.26 -26.19 6.35
N GLY A 266 12.30 -26.54 7.11
CA GLY A 266 13.35 -25.61 7.53
C GLY A 266 12.99 -24.63 8.65
N PHE A 267 11.94 -24.89 9.42
CA PHE A 267 11.57 -24.25 10.69
C PHE A 267 11.54 -25.29 11.81
N VAL A 268 11.55 -24.87 13.07
CA VAL A 268 11.34 -25.76 14.22
C VAL A 268 9.95 -25.49 14.77
N VAL A 269 9.14 -26.54 14.87
CA VAL A 269 7.78 -26.45 15.40
C VAL A 269 7.74 -27.10 16.77
N SER A 270 7.07 -26.44 17.72
CA SER A 270 6.90 -26.92 19.09
C SER A 270 5.53 -26.51 19.66
N GLU A 271 5.26 -26.99 20.87
CA GLU A 271 4.10 -26.55 21.68
C GLU A 271 4.12 -25.03 21.95
N LYS A 272 5.31 -24.43 22.07
CA LYS A 272 5.45 -22.98 22.30
C LYS A 272 5.11 -22.14 21.08
N GLY A 273 5.24 -22.72 19.89
CA GLY A 273 5.09 -22.01 18.61
C GLY A 273 6.12 -22.44 17.59
N ILE A 274 6.50 -21.49 16.74
CA ILE A 274 7.34 -21.66 15.56
C ILE A 274 8.64 -20.92 15.82
N GLU A 275 9.75 -21.62 15.61
CA GLU A 275 11.12 -21.16 15.86
C GLU A 275 11.95 -21.28 14.57
N VAL A 276 13.01 -20.47 14.48
CA VAL A 276 13.98 -20.58 13.38
C VAL A 276 14.83 -21.84 13.58
N ASP A 277 15.16 -22.53 12.48
CA ASP A 277 16.11 -23.65 12.55
C ASP A 277 17.49 -23.17 13.06
N PRO A 278 17.98 -23.70 14.19
CA PRO A 278 19.25 -23.26 14.79
C PRO A 278 20.44 -23.49 13.87
N ASP A 279 20.39 -24.47 12.95
CA ASP A 279 21.48 -24.70 11.99
C ASP A 279 21.57 -23.55 10.97
N LYS A 280 20.43 -22.92 10.62
CA LYS A 280 20.40 -21.77 9.70
C LYS A 280 20.87 -20.51 10.39
N VAL A 281 20.46 -20.31 11.64
CA VAL A 281 20.95 -19.23 12.49
C VAL A 281 22.47 -19.32 12.62
N ARG A 282 22.99 -20.50 12.98
CA ARG A 282 24.43 -20.75 13.10
C ARG A 282 25.18 -20.46 11.81
N ALA A 283 24.65 -20.90 10.67
CA ALA A 283 25.25 -20.63 9.37
C ALA A 283 25.30 -19.14 8.98
N ILE A 284 24.49 -18.28 9.61
CA ILE A 284 24.54 -16.83 9.45
C ILE A 284 25.50 -16.21 10.47
N LEU A 285 25.47 -16.66 11.73
CA LEU A 285 26.37 -16.18 12.79
C LEU A 285 27.84 -16.44 12.46
N GLU A 286 28.17 -17.64 11.98
CA GLU A 286 29.52 -18.07 11.60
C GLU A 286 30.00 -17.46 10.26
N MET A 287 29.13 -16.78 9.51
CA MET A 287 29.49 -16.21 8.21
C MET A 287 30.45 -15.01 8.39
N PRO A 288 31.55 -14.92 7.63
CA PRO A 288 32.36 -13.69 7.59
C PRO A 288 31.61 -12.56 6.90
N ALA A 289 32.06 -11.31 7.09
CA ALA A 289 31.51 -10.17 6.38
C ALA A 289 31.66 -10.39 4.85
N PRO A 290 30.57 -10.28 4.06
CA PRO A 290 30.61 -10.59 2.64
C PRO A 290 31.40 -9.53 1.88
N SER A 291 32.36 -10.00 1.08
CA SER A 291 33.29 -9.16 0.32
C SER A 291 32.93 -9.07 -1.16
N THR A 292 32.16 -10.04 -1.66
CA THR A 292 31.77 -10.13 -3.08
C THR A 292 30.26 -10.00 -3.27
N GLU A 293 29.81 -9.50 -4.43
CA GLU A 293 28.38 -9.36 -4.75
C GLU A 293 27.63 -10.69 -4.63
N LYS A 294 28.28 -11.80 -4.98
CA LYS A 294 27.74 -13.16 -4.85
C LYS A 294 27.53 -13.54 -3.39
N GLU A 295 28.46 -13.18 -2.50
CA GLU A 295 28.33 -13.38 -1.06
C GLU A 295 27.23 -12.51 -0.46
N VAL A 296 27.12 -11.24 -0.87
CA VAL A 296 26.03 -10.34 -0.44
C VAL A 296 24.67 -10.89 -0.85
N ARG A 297 24.52 -11.31 -2.11
CA ARG A 297 23.29 -11.99 -2.58
C ARG A 297 23.02 -13.28 -1.81
N GLY A 298 24.07 -14.05 -1.50
CA GLY A 298 23.98 -15.25 -0.69
C GLY A 298 23.49 -14.98 0.73
N PHE A 299 24.02 -13.96 1.39
CA PHE A 299 23.60 -13.51 2.72
C PHE A 299 22.15 -13.05 2.74
N LEU A 300 21.76 -12.14 1.85
CA LEU A 300 20.38 -11.67 1.73
C LEU A 300 19.41 -12.81 1.38
N GLY A 301 19.84 -13.77 0.56
CA GLY A 301 19.07 -14.98 0.26
C GLY A 301 18.80 -15.84 1.51
N ARG A 302 19.79 -16.00 2.40
CA ARG A 302 19.62 -16.70 3.68
C ARG A 302 18.68 -15.95 4.62
N LEU A 303 18.81 -14.62 4.70
CA LEU A 303 17.92 -13.78 5.51
C LEU A 303 16.48 -13.80 5.02
N ASN A 304 16.25 -13.74 3.70
CA ASN A 304 14.91 -13.79 3.12
C ASN A 304 14.15 -15.07 3.51
N TYR A 305 14.85 -16.18 3.71
CA TYR A 305 14.23 -17.43 4.17
C TYR A 305 13.62 -17.30 5.58
N ILE A 306 14.29 -16.56 6.46
CA ILE A 306 13.89 -16.36 7.85
C ILE A 306 13.24 -14.99 8.09
N ALA A 307 12.93 -14.24 7.01
CA ALA A 307 12.39 -12.89 7.09
C ALA A 307 11.10 -12.79 7.90
N ARG A 308 10.30 -13.87 7.96
CA ARG A 308 9.08 -13.94 8.78
C ARG A 308 9.33 -13.72 10.27
N PHE A 309 10.56 -13.88 10.76
CA PHE A 309 10.96 -13.70 12.16
C PHE A 309 11.69 -12.39 12.42
N ILE A 310 12.07 -11.63 11.38
CA ILE A 310 12.93 -10.47 11.54
C ILE A 310 12.11 -9.19 11.43
N SER A 311 12.02 -8.46 12.55
CA SER A 311 11.46 -7.12 12.58
C SER A 311 12.27 -6.15 11.70
N GLN A 312 11.57 -5.38 10.85
CA GLN A 312 12.15 -4.32 10.03
C GLN A 312 13.43 -4.70 9.26
N LEU A 313 13.47 -5.94 8.73
CA LEU A 313 14.61 -6.48 7.98
C LEU A 313 15.11 -5.51 6.90
N THR A 314 14.20 -4.88 6.16
CA THR A 314 14.55 -4.03 5.02
C THR A 314 15.19 -2.71 5.45
N ALA A 315 14.69 -2.10 6.53
CA ALA A 315 15.27 -0.89 7.07
C ALA A 315 16.70 -1.14 7.57
N THR A 316 16.88 -2.23 8.33
CA THR A 316 18.20 -2.62 8.86
C THR A 316 19.18 -2.98 7.75
N CYS A 317 18.76 -3.76 6.76
CA CYS A 317 19.60 -4.16 5.62
C CYS A 317 19.73 -3.07 4.53
N ASN A 318 19.17 -1.86 4.70
CA ASN A 318 19.16 -0.86 3.63
C ASN A 318 20.56 -0.49 3.11
N PRO A 319 21.60 -0.30 3.96
CA PRO A 319 22.97 -0.08 3.50
C PRO A 319 23.48 -1.23 2.62
N ILE A 320 23.20 -2.47 3.01
CA ILE A 320 23.62 -3.69 2.28
C ILE A 320 22.89 -3.80 0.93
N PHE A 321 21.61 -3.39 0.85
CA PHE A 321 20.88 -3.34 -0.42
C PHE A 321 21.44 -2.31 -1.39
N LYS A 322 22.03 -1.21 -0.91
CA LYS A 322 22.67 -0.18 -1.77
C LYS A 322 23.86 -0.76 -2.53
N LEU A 323 24.59 -1.72 -1.96
CA LEU A 323 25.72 -2.42 -2.61
C LEU A 323 25.33 -3.23 -3.86
N LEU A 324 24.05 -3.60 -4.02
CA LEU A 324 23.57 -4.35 -5.18
C LEU A 324 23.11 -3.46 -6.34
N ARG A 325 23.19 -2.12 -6.21
CA ARG A 325 22.85 -1.19 -7.30
C ARG A 325 23.94 -1.20 -8.35
N LYS A 326 23.55 -1.36 -9.63
CA LYS A 326 24.48 -1.42 -10.78
C LYS A 326 25.34 -0.16 -10.99
N SER A 327 24.98 0.96 -10.34
CA SER A 327 25.58 2.28 -10.58
C SER A 327 26.63 2.70 -9.54
N GLN A 328 26.95 1.87 -8.53
CA GLN A 328 27.90 2.23 -7.47
C GLN A 328 29.01 1.19 -7.30
N PRO A 329 30.26 1.62 -7.01
CA PRO A 329 31.33 0.71 -6.65
C PRO A 329 30.99 0.01 -5.32
N MET A 330 31.22 -1.30 -5.27
CA MET A 330 30.95 -2.11 -4.08
C MET A 330 32.01 -1.82 -3.01
N VAL A 331 31.76 -0.82 -2.16
CA VAL A 331 32.59 -0.51 -0.99
C VAL A 331 31.81 -0.91 0.26
N TRP A 332 32.30 -1.93 0.96
CA TRP A 332 31.76 -2.31 2.26
C TRP A 332 32.13 -1.25 3.30
N ASN A 333 31.16 -0.40 3.66
CA ASN A 333 31.37 0.70 4.61
C ASN A 333 31.02 0.31 6.05
N GLU A 334 31.31 1.19 7.01
CA GLU A 334 31.00 0.97 8.42
C GLU A 334 29.50 0.76 8.67
N ASP A 335 28.62 1.42 7.90
CA ASP A 335 27.17 1.24 8.03
C ASP A 335 26.71 -0.16 7.61
N CYS A 336 27.33 -0.74 6.57
CA CYS A 336 27.10 -2.14 6.18
C CYS A 336 27.57 -3.09 7.28
N GLN A 337 28.71 -2.79 7.92
CA GLN A 337 29.21 -3.60 9.03
C GLN A 337 28.28 -3.51 10.26
N LYS A 338 27.83 -2.32 10.63
CA LYS A 338 26.86 -2.11 11.72
C LYS A 338 25.55 -2.84 11.45
N ALA A 339 25.03 -2.76 10.23
CA ALA A 339 23.82 -3.49 9.82
C ALA A 339 24.00 -5.02 9.91
N PHE A 340 25.17 -5.52 9.47
CA PHE A 340 25.49 -6.94 9.51
C PHE A 340 25.56 -7.47 10.95
N GLU A 341 26.27 -6.77 11.85
CA GLU A 341 26.36 -7.17 13.26
C GLU A 341 25.03 -7.03 13.99
N LYS A 342 24.24 -5.99 13.70
CA LYS A 342 22.90 -5.83 14.29
C LYS A 342 21.99 -7.01 13.98
N ILE A 343 22.03 -7.54 12.77
CA ILE A 343 21.25 -8.73 12.37
C ILE A 343 21.79 -9.99 13.06
N LYS A 344 23.12 -10.13 13.18
CA LYS A 344 23.69 -11.26 13.92
C LYS A 344 23.27 -11.24 15.38
N GLN A 345 23.34 -10.09 16.03
CA GLN A 345 22.88 -9.92 17.40
C GLN A 345 21.40 -10.26 17.55
N TYR A 346 20.55 -9.80 16.63
CA TYR A 346 19.12 -10.14 16.60
C TYR A 346 18.88 -11.66 16.50
N LEU A 347 19.68 -12.36 15.69
CA LEU A 347 19.54 -13.80 15.50
C LEU A 347 20.11 -14.65 16.65
N GLN A 348 20.74 -14.06 17.67
CA GLN A 348 21.16 -14.81 18.87
C GLN A 348 19.94 -15.26 19.68
N GLU A 349 18.93 -14.41 19.79
CA GLU A 349 17.66 -14.69 20.50
C GLU A 349 16.47 -14.36 19.58
N PRO A 350 16.21 -15.18 18.55
CA PRO A 350 15.12 -14.92 17.62
C PRO A 350 13.75 -15.08 18.32
N PRO A 351 12.74 -14.27 17.94
CA PRO A 351 11.42 -14.36 18.53
C PRO A 351 10.72 -15.67 18.16
N ILE A 352 9.89 -16.16 19.08
CA ILE A 352 9.01 -17.31 18.85
C ILE A 352 7.70 -16.78 18.26
N LEU A 353 7.34 -17.27 17.07
CA LEU A 353 6.08 -16.91 16.43
C LEU A 353 4.97 -17.88 16.84
N VAL A 354 3.74 -17.39 16.89
CA VAL A 354 2.57 -18.18 17.28
C VAL A 354 1.55 -18.16 16.15
N PRO A 355 0.86 -19.28 15.83
CA PRO A 355 -0.22 -19.27 14.86
C PRO A 355 -1.41 -18.43 15.34
N PRO A 356 -2.22 -17.87 14.42
CA PRO A 356 -3.43 -17.14 14.77
C PRO A 356 -4.49 -18.07 15.39
N VAL A 357 -5.13 -17.62 16.47
CA VAL A 357 -6.24 -18.32 17.10
C VAL A 357 -7.58 -17.81 16.54
N PRO A 358 -8.45 -18.69 16.01
CA PRO A 358 -9.77 -18.32 15.50
C PRO A 358 -10.64 -17.59 16.53
N GLY A 359 -11.42 -16.61 16.06
CA GLY A 359 -12.40 -15.87 16.88
C GLY A 359 -11.81 -14.74 17.72
N ARG A 360 -10.50 -14.46 17.63
CA ARG A 360 -9.85 -13.32 18.29
C ARG A 360 -9.35 -12.32 17.25
N PRO A 361 -9.46 -11.00 17.48
CA PRO A 361 -9.00 -10.01 16.52
C PRO A 361 -7.47 -10.06 16.38
N LEU A 362 -7.00 -9.84 15.15
CA LEU A 362 -5.58 -9.66 14.86
C LEU A 362 -5.19 -8.21 15.11
N ILE A 363 -3.93 -7.97 15.49
CA ILE A 363 -3.39 -6.63 15.71
C ILE A 363 -2.28 -6.40 14.68
N LEU A 364 -2.44 -5.35 13.89
CA LEU A 364 -1.52 -4.98 12.85
C LEU A 364 -0.79 -3.69 13.23
N TYR A 365 0.51 -3.83 13.51
CA TYR A 365 1.40 -2.72 13.76
C TYR A 365 2.16 -2.38 12.48
N MET A 366 2.12 -1.12 12.07
CA MET A 366 2.83 -0.64 10.89
C MET A 366 3.75 0.53 11.23
N SER A 367 4.96 0.50 10.66
CA SER A 367 5.90 1.61 10.65
C SER A 367 6.31 1.88 9.21
N VAL A 368 6.19 3.13 8.81
CA VAL A 368 6.45 3.60 7.46
C VAL A 368 7.58 4.62 7.56
N LEU A 369 8.72 4.28 6.97
CA LEU A 369 9.90 5.13 6.83
C LEU A 369 9.99 5.63 5.38
N ASP A 370 10.96 6.48 5.09
CA ASP A 370 11.03 7.10 3.77
C ASP A 370 11.32 6.12 2.62
N GLU A 371 12.27 5.21 2.84
CA GLU A 371 12.68 4.23 1.83
C GLU A 371 12.03 2.84 2.03
N SER A 372 11.41 2.58 3.18
CA SER A 372 10.93 1.23 3.53
C SER A 372 9.77 1.24 4.51
N MET A 373 9.08 0.10 4.60
CA MET A 373 8.05 -0.15 5.61
C MET A 373 8.34 -1.45 6.35
N GLY A 374 7.99 -1.47 7.63
CA GLY A 374 7.96 -2.66 8.47
C GLY A 374 6.54 -2.89 8.98
N CYS A 375 6.23 -4.12 9.32
CA CYS A 375 4.93 -4.50 9.83
C CYS A 375 5.03 -5.72 10.76
N VAL A 376 4.23 -5.73 11.82
CA VAL A 376 4.04 -6.89 12.71
C VAL A 376 2.57 -7.23 12.74
N LEU A 377 2.25 -8.47 12.39
CA LEU A 377 0.96 -9.07 12.70
C LEU A 377 1.11 -9.80 14.02
N GLY A 378 0.27 -9.47 15.00
CA GLY A 378 0.23 -10.11 16.30
C GLY A 378 -1.20 -10.38 16.75
N GLN A 379 -1.32 -11.02 17.90
CA GLN A 379 -2.60 -11.27 18.56
C GLN A 379 -2.40 -11.28 20.07
N HIS A 380 -3.43 -10.93 20.82
CA HIS A 380 -3.40 -11.08 22.26
C HIS A 380 -3.50 -12.56 22.67
N ASP A 381 -2.72 -12.91 23.68
CA ASP A 381 -2.81 -14.20 24.37
C ASP A 381 -4.19 -14.37 25.05
N ALA A 382 -4.50 -15.56 25.55
CA ALA A 382 -5.77 -15.89 26.20
C ALA A 382 -6.13 -14.98 27.38
N SER A 383 -5.12 -14.38 28.02
CA SER A 383 -5.29 -13.42 29.13
C SER A 383 -5.58 -11.99 28.70
N GLY A 384 -5.46 -11.66 27.41
CA GLY A 384 -5.61 -10.29 26.89
C GLY A 384 -4.49 -9.32 27.27
N LYS A 385 -3.48 -9.76 28.03
CA LYS A 385 -2.42 -8.89 28.59
C LYS A 385 -1.11 -8.92 27.81
N LYS A 386 -0.78 -10.06 27.18
CA LYS A 386 0.47 -10.25 26.43
C LYS A 386 0.16 -10.32 24.94
N GLU A 387 0.94 -9.61 24.14
CA GLU A 387 0.90 -9.69 22.69
C GLU A 387 1.92 -10.73 22.20
N GLN A 388 1.48 -11.59 21.30
CA GLN A 388 2.32 -12.59 20.65
C GLN A 388 2.42 -12.26 19.16
N ALA A 389 3.64 -12.32 18.62
CA ALA A 389 3.87 -12.08 17.21
C ALA A 389 3.49 -13.32 16.38
N ILE A 390 2.74 -13.10 15.30
CA ILE A 390 2.35 -14.13 14.34
C ILE A 390 3.29 -14.06 13.13
N TYR A 391 3.53 -12.85 12.62
CA TYR A 391 4.28 -12.66 11.39
C TYR A 391 4.95 -11.28 11.31
N TYR A 392 6.24 -11.24 10.99
CA TYR A 392 6.96 -10.00 10.65
C TYR A 392 7.06 -9.81 9.14
N LEU A 393 6.75 -8.60 8.68
CA LEU A 393 6.89 -8.20 7.28
C LEU A 393 7.74 -6.95 7.15
N SER A 394 8.46 -6.88 6.04
CA SER A 394 9.25 -5.71 5.68
C SER A 394 9.34 -5.60 4.16
N LYS A 395 9.27 -4.37 3.64
CA LYS A 395 9.31 -4.08 2.19
C LYS A 395 10.09 -2.80 1.93
N LYS A 396 10.86 -2.78 0.85
CA LYS A 396 11.46 -1.55 0.30
C LYS A 396 10.45 -0.88 -0.62
N PHE A 397 10.30 0.44 -0.51
CA PHE A 397 9.50 1.19 -1.47
C PHE A 397 10.20 1.27 -2.83
N THR A 398 9.41 1.20 -3.89
CA THR A 398 9.89 1.48 -5.26
C THR A 398 10.15 2.97 -5.43
N ASP A 399 10.93 3.35 -6.45
CA ASP A 399 11.24 4.77 -6.72
C ASP A 399 9.98 5.63 -6.91
N CYS A 400 8.90 5.04 -7.44
CA CYS A 400 7.61 5.70 -7.55
C CYS A 400 6.92 5.86 -6.19
N GLU A 401 6.92 4.81 -5.35
CA GLU A 401 6.30 4.82 -4.02
C GLU A 401 7.02 5.76 -3.04
N MET A 402 8.33 5.94 -3.18
CA MET A 402 9.11 6.88 -2.34
C MET A 402 8.72 8.34 -2.54
N ARG A 403 8.15 8.70 -3.71
CA ARG A 403 7.67 10.05 -4.00
C ARG A 403 6.25 10.32 -3.47
N TYR A 404 5.61 9.35 -2.85
CA TYR A 404 4.26 9.54 -2.29
C TYR A 404 4.34 10.29 -0.97
N SER A 405 3.28 11.04 -0.64
CA SER A 405 3.15 11.63 0.70
C SER A 405 3.18 10.56 1.79
N LEU A 406 3.52 10.91 3.04
CA LEU A 406 3.58 9.95 4.15
C LEU A 406 2.27 9.17 4.32
N LEU A 407 1.12 9.84 4.15
CA LEU A 407 -0.19 9.22 4.25
C LEU A 407 -0.47 8.25 3.10
N GLU A 408 -0.14 8.62 1.85
CA GLU A 408 -0.24 7.73 0.70
C GLU A 408 0.73 6.54 0.79
N ARG A 409 1.94 6.73 1.33
CA ARG A 409 2.89 5.64 1.61
C ARG A 409 2.30 4.67 2.64
N THR A 410 1.63 5.19 3.67
CA THR A 410 0.94 4.38 4.68
C THR A 410 -0.22 3.60 4.08
N CYS A 411 -1.03 4.22 3.20
CA CYS A 411 -2.09 3.53 2.46
C CYS A 411 -1.53 2.43 1.54
N CYS A 412 -0.45 2.73 0.81
CA CYS A 412 0.24 1.78 -0.05
C CYS A 412 0.81 0.60 0.74
N ALA A 413 1.43 0.87 1.89
CA ALA A 413 1.95 -0.13 2.81
C ALA A 413 0.82 -1.05 3.30
N LEU A 414 -0.32 -0.49 3.74
CA LEU A 414 -1.47 -1.25 4.20
C LEU A 414 -2.04 -2.14 3.08
N ALA A 415 -2.21 -1.59 1.87
CA ALA A 415 -2.68 -2.35 0.72
C ALA A 415 -1.74 -3.51 0.35
N TRP A 416 -0.42 -3.29 0.45
CA TRP A 416 0.57 -4.33 0.20
C TRP A 416 0.55 -5.42 1.29
N VAL A 417 0.45 -5.03 2.56
CA VAL A 417 0.36 -5.95 3.71
C VAL A 417 -0.89 -6.81 3.62
N ALA A 418 -2.07 -6.20 3.37
CA ALA A 418 -3.32 -6.94 3.25
C ALA A 418 -3.27 -7.98 2.13
N ARG A 419 -2.67 -7.64 0.98
CA ARG A 419 -2.48 -8.60 -0.12
C ARG A 419 -1.54 -9.75 0.26
N ARG A 420 -0.50 -9.48 1.06
CA ARG A 420 0.50 -10.49 1.45
C ARG A 420 0.02 -11.40 2.59
N LEU A 421 -0.77 -10.86 3.51
CA LEU A 421 -1.35 -11.55 4.66
C LEU A 421 -2.83 -11.87 4.45
N ARG A 422 -3.28 -11.94 3.19
CA ARG A 422 -4.69 -12.15 2.82
C ARG A 422 -5.29 -13.38 3.53
N GLN A 423 -4.54 -14.48 3.60
CA GLN A 423 -4.97 -15.71 4.27
C GLN A 423 -5.29 -15.53 5.77
N TYR A 424 -4.63 -14.59 6.44
CA TYR A 424 -4.85 -14.30 7.85
C TYR A 424 -5.98 -13.29 8.05
N MET A 425 -5.95 -12.20 7.28
CA MET A 425 -6.88 -11.07 7.45
C MET A 425 -8.31 -11.38 6.96
N LEU A 426 -8.50 -12.36 6.08
CA LEU A 426 -9.85 -12.74 5.62
C LEU A 426 -10.68 -13.45 6.70
N SER A 427 -10.01 -14.16 7.62
CA SER A 427 -10.69 -14.98 8.63
C SER A 427 -10.90 -14.25 9.96
N HIS A 428 -10.27 -13.08 10.15
CA HIS A 428 -10.27 -12.36 11.41
C HIS A 428 -10.43 -10.86 11.19
N THR A 429 -11.19 -10.21 12.07
CA THR A 429 -11.18 -8.75 12.21
C THR A 429 -9.77 -8.29 12.57
N THR A 430 -9.22 -7.34 11.81
CA THR A 430 -7.86 -6.84 12.02
C THR A 430 -7.89 -5.42 12.58
N TRP A 431 -7.29 -5.22 13.75
CA TRP A 431 -7.09 -3.93 14.38
C TRP A 431 -5.82 -3.30 13.85
N LEU A 432 -5.97 -2.26 13.03
CA LEU A 432 -4.85 -1.48 12.52
C LEU A 432 -4.45 -0.44 13.57
N VAL A 433 -3.26 -0.62 14.16
CA VAL A 433 -2.66 0.36 15.06
C VAL A 433 -1.66 1.20 14.29
N SER A 434 -2.03 2.47 14.09
CA SER A 434 -1.23 3.45 13.35
C SER A 434 -1.39 4.84 13.96
N LYS A 435 -0.34 5.67 13.86
CA LYS A 435 -0.38 7.08 14.26
C LYS A 435 -1.44 7.87 13.48
N MET A 436 -1.53 7.58 12.18
CA MET A 436 -2.50 8.19 11.26
C MET A 436 -3.55 7.16 10.84
N ASP A 437 -4.74 7.63 10.48
CA ASP A 437 -5.82 6.79 9.97
C ASP A 437 -5.82 6.74 8.42
N PRO A 438 -5.17 5.74 7.79
CA PRO A 438 -5.19 5.57 6.34
C PRO A 438 -6.56 5.14 5.83
N ILE A 439 -7.41 4.52 6.67
CA ILE A 439 -8.72 4.04 6.28
C ILE A 439 -9.63 5.24 6.06
N LYS A 440 -9.68 6.18 7.02
CA LYS A 440 -10.41 7.44 6.85
C LYS A 440 -9.96 8.20 5.61
N TYR A 441 -8.66 8.21 5.29
CA TYR A 441 -8.17 8.83 4.06
C TYR A 441 -8.68 8.15 2.78
N ILE A 442 -8.56 6.82 2.68
CA ILE A 442 -8.98 6.05 1.50
C ILE A 442 -10.50 6.14 1.28
N PHE A 443 -11.27 6.07 2.36
CA PHE A 443 -12.73 6.05 2.30
C PHE A 443 -13.36 7.45 2.28
N GLY A 444 -12.68 8.46 2.83
CA GLY A 444 -13.16 9.84 2.93
C GLY A 444 -13.00 10.68 1.66
N LYS A 445 -12.14 10.30 0.70
CA LYS A 445 -12.01 11.04 -0.57
C LYS A 445 -13.24 10.80 -1.47
N PRO A 446 -13.97 11.86 -1.89
CA PRO A 446 -15.18 11.74 -2.72
C PRO A 446 -14.84 11.40 -4.18
N ALA A 447 -13.66 11.80 -4.67
CA ALA A 447 -13.19 11.50 -6.02
C ALA A 447 -12.24 10.30 -6.01
N LEU A 448 -12.65 9.21 -6.66
CA LEU A 448 -11.87 7.99 -6.81
C LEU A 448 -10.90 8.12 -7.99
N THR A 449 -9.70 8.65 -7.77
CA THR A 449 -8.66 8.72 -8.81
C THR A 449 -7.71 7.52 -8.75
N GLY A 450 -7.56 6.85 -9.90
CA GLY A 450 -6.50 5.87 -10.19
C GLY A 450 -6.17 4.86 -9.08
N ARG A 451 -5.06 5.08 -8.36
CA ARG A 451 -4.49 4.14 -7.37
C ARG A 451 -5.35 4.00 -6.12
N ILE A 452 -5.93 5.09 -5.62
CA ILE A 452 -6.71 5.10 -4.37
C ILE A 452 -7.98 4.26 -4.55
N ALA A 453 -8.60 4.32 -5.73
CA ALA A 453 -9.72 3.44 -6.08
C ALA A 453 -9.35 1.95 -6.00
N ARG A 454 -8.18 1.57 -6.53
CA ARG A 454 -7.69 0.18 -6.46
C ARG A 454 -7.44 -0.27 -5.03
N TRP A 455 -6.85 0.60 -4.20
CA TRP A 455 -6.64 0.31 -2.78
C TRP A 455 -7.96 0.19 -2.04
N LYS A 456 -8.93 1.09 -2.30
CA LYS A 456 -10.27 1.03 -1.70
C LYS A 456 -10.99 -0.29 -2.02
N MET A 457 -10.98 -0.71 -3.29
CA MET A 457 -11.55 -2.00 -3.70
C MET A 457 -10.85 -3.20 -3.03
N LEU A 458 -9.51 -3.13 -2.88
CA LEU A 458 -8.78 -4.18 -2.20
C LEU A 458 -9.10 -4.21 -0.70
N MET A 459 -9.18 -3.04 -0.06
CA MET A 459 -9.49 -2.91 1.37
C MET A 459 -10.91 -3.34 1.71
N SER A 460 -11.89 -3.17 0.79
CA SER A 460 -13.28 -3.59 1.05
C SER A 460 -13.47 -5.10 1.23
N GLU A 461 -12.47 -5.91 0.88
CA GLU A 461 -12.48 -7.35 1.13
C GLU A 461 -12.25 -7.70 2.62
N TYR A 462 -11.64 -6.79 3.39
CA TYR A 462 -11.16 -7.06 4.75
C TYR A 462 -11.95 -6.28 5.79
N ASP A 463 -12.18 -6.90 6.95
CA ASP A 463 -12.72 -6.23 8.13
C ASP A 463 -11.57 -5.61 8.95
N ILE A 464 -11.28 -4.34 8.67
CA ILE A 464 -10.18 -3.59 9.31
C ILE A 464 -10.76 -2.47 10.18
N ILE A 465 -10.44 -2.53 11.48
CA ILE A 465 -10.82 -1.50 12.45
C ILE A 465 -9.59 -0.67 12.78
N TYR A 466 -9.65 0.64 12.55
CA TYR A 466 -8.59 1.55 12.98
C TYR A 466 -8.62 1.74 14.49
N VAL A 467 -7.45 1.64 15.12
CA VAL A 467 -7.25 1.91 16.55
C VAL A 467 -6.11 2.90 16.70
N THR A 468 -6.38 4.05 17.32
CA THR A 468 -5.36 5.05 17.63
C THR A 468 -4.29 4.44 18.54
N GLN A 469 -3.02 4.71 18.26
CA GLN A 469 -1.91 4.28 19.09
C GLN A 469 -1.95 4.99 20.46
N LYS A 470 -2.64 4.42 21.46
CA LYS A 470 -2.56 4.85 22.86
C LYS A 470 -1.28 4.28 23.49
N ALA A 471 -0.70 4.99 24.46
CA ALA A 471 0.60 4.68 25.10
C ALA A 471 0.94 3.18 25.16
N VAL A 472 2.12 2.85 24.61
CA VAL A 472 2.63 1.50 24.34
C VAL A 472 2.60 0.63 25.62
N LYS A 473 1.76 -0.42 25.63
CA LYS A 473 1.68 -1.40 26.73
C LYS A 473 2.02 -2.84 26.30
N GLY A 474 2.34 -3.09 25.03
CA GLY A 474 2.59 -4.43 24.48
C GLY A 474 4.08 -4.76 24.29
N SER A 475 4.50 -5.98 24.66
CA SER A 475 5.89 -6.45 24.52
C SER A 475 6.33 -6.64 23.06
N ALA A 476 5.42 -7.09 22.17
CA ALA A 476 5.71 -7.28 20.75
C ALA A 476 5.88 -5.93 20.02
N LEU A 477 5.07 -4.94 20.38
CA LEU A 477 5.22 -3.55 19.94
C LEU A 477 6.50 -2.90 20.51
N ALA A 478 6.85 -3.18 21.76
CA ALA A 478 8.07 -2.67 22.39
C ALA A 478 9.34 -3.20 21.69
N GLU A 479 9.38 -4.47 21.31
CA GLU A 479 10.51 -5.06 20.58
C GLU A 479 10.59 -4.55 19.13
N TYR A 480 9.44 -4.35 18.48
CA TYR A 480 9.33 -3.71 17.18
C TYR A 480 9.81 -2.24 17.18
N LEU A 481 9.46 -1.47 18.21
CA LEU A 481 9.86 -0.08 18.38
C LEU A 481 11.28 0.07 18.97
N ALA A 482 11.77 -0.89 19.76
CA ALA A 482 13.11 -0.83 20.35
C ALA A 482 14.23 -0.91 19.29
N HIS A 483 13.95 -1.46 18.11
CA HIS A 483 14.95 -1.64 17.06
C HIS A 483 15.14 -0.40 16.17
N GLN A 484 14.27 0.60 16.30
CA GLN A 484 14.53 2.01 15.98
C GLN A 484 13.70 2.88 16.94
N PRO A 485 14.30 3.46 18.00
CA PRO A 485 13.69 4.63 18.62
C PRO A 485 13.51 5.66 17.52
N ILE A 486 12.28 6.13 17.31
CA ILE A 486 12.03 7.25 16.41
C ILE A 486 12.68 8.46 17.10
N GLU A 487 13.92 8.78 16.74
CA GLU A 487 14.62 9.97 17.25
C GLU A 487 13.96 11.26 16.72
N ASP A 488 13.23 11.18 15.61
CA ASP A 488 12.44 12.28 15.08
C ASP A 488 11.01 12.26 15.63
N TYR A 489 10.85 12.63 16.90
CA TYR A 489 9.56 13.17 17.36
C TYR A 489 9.41 14.58 16.77
N GLN A 490 9.14 14.67 15.47
CA GLN A 490 8.48 15.85 14.92
C GLN A 490 7.03 15.79 15.39
N SER A 491 6.60 16.80 16.13
CA SER A 491 5.18 17.05 16.41
C SER A 491 4.42 17.03 15.09
N MET A 492 3.46 16.12 14.96
CA MET A 492 2.60 16.02 13.78
C MET A 492 1.75 17.28 13.64
N GLN A 493 1.89 17.98 12.50
CA GLN A 493 0.79 18.78 11.95
C GLN A 493 -0.30 17.80 11.48
N CYS A 494 -1.51 17.95 12.00
CA CYS A 494 -2.65 17.07 11.72
C CYS A 494 -3.44 17.50 10.47
N GLU A 495 -2.79 18.19 9.52
CA GLU A 495 -3.48 18.80 8.39
C GLU A 495 -3.29 17.95 7.12
N PHE A 496 -4.37 17.81 6.37
CA PHE A 496 -4.35 17.07 5.12
C PHE A 496 -3.40 17.77 4.14
N PRO A 497 -2.72 17.08 3.19
CA PRO A 497 -1.87 17.73 2.17
C PRO A 497 -2.61 18.73 1.27
N ASP A 498 -3.93 18.77 1.40
CA ASP A 498 -4.86 19.57 0.62
C ASP A 498 -5.38 20.78 1.47
N GLU A 499 -4.96 20.93 2.74
CA GLU A 499 -5.34 22.05 3.64
C GLU A 499 -4.37 23.25 3.59
N ASP A 500 -3.11 23.07 3.18
CA ASP A 500 -2.15 24.18 2.99
C ASP A 500 -2.56 25.18 1.88
N ILE A 501 -3.64 24.89 1.15
CA ILE A 501 -4.25 25.81 0.19
C ILE A 501 -5.24 26.77 0.88
N MET A 502 -5.56 26.57 2.16
CA MET A 502 -6.60 27.32 2.90
C MET A 502 -6.11 28.03 4.17
N THR A 503 -4.81 28.00 4.47
CA THR A 503 -4.19 28.66 5.64
C THR A 503 -3.02 29.54 5.22
N LEU A 504 -3.23 30.41 4.22
CA LEU A 504 -2.49 31.67 4.16
C LEU A 504 -3.23 32.64 5.08
N PHE A 505 -2.53 33.28 6.01
CA PHE A 505 -3.02 34.08 7.15
C PHE A 505 -3.31 33.25 8.42
N ASP A 506 -2.26 32.73 9.05
CA ASP A 506 -1.84 33.19 10.39
C ASP A 506 -0.73 32.28 10.93
N GLU A 507 0.53 32.71 10.79
CA GLU A 507 1.63 32.20 11.62
C GLU A 507 2.52 33.37 12.07
N GLU A 508 2.28 33.85 13.29
CA GLU A 508 3.33 34.48 14.09
C GLU A 508 3.96 33.41 14.99
N GLU A 509 5.03 32.72 14.56
CA GLU A 509 5.96 32.10 15.51
C GLU A 509 7.43 32.17 15.08
N SER A 510 8.24 32.69 16.03
CA SER A 510 9.70 32.62 16.18
C SER A 510 10.58 33.55 15.31
N ILE A 511 10.87 34.71 15.90
CA ILE A 511 11.95 35.62 15.47
C ILE A 511 13.30 34.89 15.57
N ASN A 512 13.84 34.47 14.44
CA ASN A 512 15.26 34.14 14.29
C ASN A 512 16.00 35.42 13.85
N GLU A 513 16.68 36.08 14.79
CA GLU A 513 17.22 37.45 14.64
C GLU A 513 18.32 37.65 13.58
N GLU A 514 18.74 36.63 12.81
CA GLU A 514 19.84 36.76 11.82
C GLU A 514 19.50 36.29 10.38
N LYS A 515 18.24 36.04 10.05
CA LYS A 515 17.86 35.46 8.75
C LYS A 515 17.49 36.53 7.71
N TRP A 516 18.19 36.55 6.57
CA TRP A 516 17.89 37.43 5.44
C TRP A 516 17.11 36.68 4.36
N THR A 517 16.18 37.37 3.70
CA THR A 517 15.37 36.78 2.63
C THR A 517 15.65 37.51 1.30
N LEU A 518 15.82 36.75 0.22
CA LEU A 518 16.11 37.25 -1.11
C LEU A 518 15.02 36.80 -2.09
N LEU A 519 14.34 37.74 -2.73
CA LEU A 519 13.39 37.48 -3.82
C LEU A 519 14.02 37.95 -5.13
N PHE A 520 14.05 37.14 -6.17
CA PHE A 520 14.60 37.53 -7.47
C PHE A 520 13.67 37.19 -8.62
N ASP A 521 13.75 37.97 -9.71
CA ASP A 521 13.07 37.70 -10.97
C ASP A 521 13.81 38.35 -12.15
N GLY A 522 13.72 37.74 -13.33
CA GLY A 522 14.32 38.19 -14.57
C GLY A 522 13.31 38.24 -15.72
N ALA A 523 13.29 39.37 -16.44
CA ALA A 523 12.40 39.61 -17.58
C ALA A 523 13.19 39.90 -18.85
N SER A 524 12.96 39.12 -19.91
CA SER A 524 13.56 39.31 -21.23
C SER A 524 12.46 39.53 -22.29
N ASN A 525 12.33 40.77 -22.76
CA ASN A 525 11.30 41.20 -23.72
C ASN A 525 11.91 41.89 -24.95
N ALA A 526 11.11 42.09 -26.00
CA ALA A 526 11.55 42.80 -27.22
C ALA A 526 12.02 44.26 -27.00
N LEU A 527 11.71 44.84 -25.84
CA LEU A 527 12.13 46.19 -25.42
C LEU A 527 13.47 46.21 -24.67
N GLY A 528 13.97 45.04 -24.24
CA GLY A 528 15.20 44.87 -23.49
C GLY A 528 15.11 43.83 -22.39
N HIS A 529 16.21 43.68 -21.65
CA HIS A 529 16.38 42.69 -20.59
C HIS A 529 16.52 43.38 -19.24
N GLY A 530 15.69 42.99 -18.29
CA GLY A 530 15.63 43.58 -16.96
C GLY A 530 15.71 42.53 -15.88
N ILE A 531 16.38 42.85 -14.79
CA ILE A 531 16.47 42.00 -13.60
C ILE A 531 16.04 42.78 -12.36
N GLY A 532 15.32 42.11 -11.47
CA GLY A 532 14.75 42.65 -10.25
C GLY A 532 15.06 41.76 -9.07
N THR A 533 15.47 42.36 -7.97
CA THR A 533 15.83 41.63 -6.76
C THR A 533 15.43 42.41 -5.52
N VAL A 534 14.96 41.73 -4.48
CA VAL A 534 14.53 42.35 -3.23
C VAL A 534 15.18 41.62 -2.08
N LEU A 535 15.96 42.36 -1.30
CA LEU A 535 16.57 41.85 -0.09
C LEU A 535 15.75 42.32 1.12
N ILE A 536 15.29 41.39 1.95
CA ILE A 536 14.52 41.66 3.16
C ILE A 536 15.43 41.40 4.36
N SER A 537 15.65 42.43 5.16
CA SER A 537 16.44 42.32 6.39
C SER A 537 15.67 41.59 7.50
N PRO A 538 16.35 41.06 8.54
CA PRO A 538 15.70 40.46 9.70
C PRO A 538 14.75 41.41 10.45
N LYS A 539 14.82 42.73 10.17
CA LYS A 539 13.92 43.76 10.70
C LYS A 539 12.74 44.06 9.76
N ASN A 540 12.45 43.19 8.79
CA ASN A 540 11.44 43.38 7.74
C ASN A 540 11.61 44.67 6.91
N GLN A 541 12.86 45.10 6.69
CA GLN A 541 13.13 46.21 5.79
C GLN A 541 13.36 45.69 4.37
N PHE A 542 12.54 46.14 3.43
CA PHE A 542 12.66 45.81 2.01
C PHE A 542 13.67 46.72 1.32
N ILE A 543 14.70 46.12 0.72
CA ILE A 543 15.77 46.80 -0.01
C ILE A 543 15.70 46.34 -1.47
N PRO A 544 15.02 47.10 -2.35
CA PRO A 544 14.88 46.73 -3.76
C PRO A 544 16.12 47.10 -4.57
N PHE A 545 16.55 46.17 -5.41
CA PHE A 545 17.60 46.32 -6.41
C PHE A 545 17.04 46.02 -7.79
N THR A 546 17.53 46.75 -8.79
CA THR A 546 17.18 46.48 -10.18
C THR A 546 18.29 46.93 -11.09
N ALA A 547 18.52 46.18 -12.17
CA ALA A 547 19.36 46.62 -13.27
C ALA A 547 18.79 46.17 -14.61
N ARG A 548 19.32 46.79 -15.65
CA ARG A 548 19.06 46.44 -17.06
C ARG A 548 20.31 45.74 -17.59
N LEU A 549 20.12 44.64 -18.33
CA LEU A 549 21.22 43.92 -18.97
C LEU A 549 21.40 44.46 -20.40
N ASP A 550 22.60 44.95 -20.71
CA ASP A 550 22.95 45.54 -22.01
C ASP A 550 23.48 44.52 -23.03
N PHE A 551 23.22 43.23 -22.81
CA PHE A 551 23.56 42.13 -23.72
C PHE A 551 22.34 41.24 -23.98
N ASP A 552 22.30 40.63 -25.17
CA ASP A 552 21.20 39.75 -25.55
C ASP A 552 21.16 38.51 -24.64
N CYS A 553 20.04 38.33 -23.93
CA CYS A 553 19.85 37.17 -23.03
C CYS A 553 18.44 36.60 -23.08
N THR A 554 18.30 35.30 -22.78
CA THR A 554 17.01 34.62 -22.67
C THR A 554 16.39 34.87 -21.28
N ASN A 555 15.09 34.60 -21.10
CA ASN A 555 14.42 34.81 -19.80
C ASN A 555 15.12 34.05 -18.67
N ASN A 556 15.48 32.79 -18.91
CA ASN A 556 16.22 31.98 -17.93
C ASN A 556 17.57 32.60 -17.58
N VAL A 557 18.30 33.17 -18.56
CA VAL A 557 19.58 33.83 -18.30
C VAL A 557 19.37 35.11 -17.49
N ALA A 558 18.32 35.88 -17.76
CA ALA A 558 17.94 37.03 -16.93
C ALA A 558 17.62 36.61 -15.49
N GLU A 559 16.92 35.49 -15.28
CA GLU A 559 16.64 34.94 -13.94
C GLU A 559 17.92 34.51 -13.20
N TYR A 560 18.91 33.91 -13.90
CA TYR A 560 20.21 33.60 -13.32
C TYR A 560 20.98 34.87 -12.90
N GLU A 561 20.99 35.89 -13.75
CA GLU A 561 21.64 37.17 -13.46
C GLU A 561 20.95 37.92 -12.31
N ALA A 562 19.61 37.83 -12.21
CA ALA A 562 18.84 38.37 -11.08
C ALA A 562 19.20 37.69 -9.76
N CYS A 563 19.35 36.36 -9.76
CA CYS A 563 19.81 35.61 -8.58
C CYS A 563 21.26 35.98 -8.21
N ALA A 564 22.15 36.11 -9.18
CA ALA A 564 23.55 36.47 -8.96
C ALA A 564 23.69 37.87 -8.35
N MET A 565 22.96 38.85 -8.88
CA MET A 565 22.88 40.20 -8.33
C MET A 565 22.41 40.19 -6.87
N GLY A 566 21.40 39.39 -6.56
CA GLY A 566 20.88 39.26 -5.20
C GLY A 566 21.87 38.71 -4.20
N ILE A 567 22.66 37.72 -4.60
CA ILE A 567 23.71 37.15 -3.75
C ILE A 567 24.84 38.18 -3.54
N VAL A 568 25.22 38.92 -4.58
CA VAL A 568 26.22 40.00 -4.46
C VAL A 568 25.73 41.08 -3.49
N ALA A 569 24.48 41.52 -3.62
CA ALA A 569 23.87 42.47 -2.68
C ALA A 569 23.88 41.92 -1.25
N ALA A 570 23.48 40.66 -1.04
CA ALA A 570 23.50 40.03 0.29
C ALA A 570 24.91 39.98 0.92
N LEU A 571 25.96 39.79 0.11
CA LEU A 571 27.36 39.83 0.56
C LEU A 571 27.78 41.25 0.99
N GLU A 572 27.34 42.29 0.29
CA GLU A 572 27.61 43.69 0.68
C GLU A 572 26.99 44.04 2.04
N PHE A 573 25.79 43.50 2.34
CA PHE A 573 25.14 43.63 3.64
C PHE A 573 25.65 42.65 4.71
N LYS A 574 26.69 41.86 4.39
CA LYS A 574 27.31 40.86 5.29
C LYS A 574 26.31 39.84 5.85
N ALA A 575 25.32 39.45 5.05
CA ALA A 575 24.35 38.42 5.44
C ALA A 575 25.07 37.06 5.61
N LYS A 576 24.90 36.43 6.77
CA LYS A 576 25.48 35.10 7.07
C LYS A 576 24.57 33.94 6.68
N VAL A 577 23.25 34.16 6.76
CA VAL A 577 22.21 33.17 6.46
C VAL A 577 21.20 33.83 5.52
N LEU A 578 21.06 33.26 4.33
CA LEU A 578 20.22 33.79 3.25
C LEU A 578 19.26 32.72 2.76
N GLU A 579 17.97 33.00 2.79
CA GLU A 579 16.97 32.23 2.04
C GLU A 579 16.66 32.89 0.73
N VAL A 580 16.67 32.11 -0.34
CA VAL A 580 16.50 32.63 -1.69
C VAL A 580 15.25 32.04 -2.32
N TYR A 581 14.44 32.92 -2.88
CA TYR A 581 13.12 32.65 -3.41
C TYR A 581 13.03 33.16 -4.85
N GLY A 582 12.47 32.34 -5.72
CA GLY A 582 12.25 32.67 -7.13
C GLY A 582 11.16 31.79 -7.73
N ASP A 583 10.57 32.25 -8.83
CA ASP A 583 9.51 31.59 -9.57
C ASP A 583 10.03 30.67 -10.69
N SER A 584 11.34 30.73 -10.98
CA SER A 584 11.99 29.84 -11.93
C SER A 584 12.34 28.48 -11.32
N ALA A 585 11.50 27.48 -11.58
CA ALA A 585 11.77 26.09 -11.19
C ALA A 585 13.12 25.55 -11.74
N LEU A 586 13.60 26.08 -12.87
CA LEU A 586 14.87 25.67 -13.47
C LEU A 586 16.08 26.14 -12.66
N VAL A 587 16.11 27.41 -12.26
CA VAL A 587 17.19 27.99 -11.44
C VAL A 587 17.20 27.34 -10.06
N VAL A 588 16.02 27.17 -9.45
CA VAL A 588 15.83 26.57 -8.12
C VAL A 588 16.29 25.10 -8.08
N HIS A 589 16.08 24.31 -9.14
CA HIS A 589 16.47 22.89 -9.14
C HIS A 589 17.93 22.60 -9.51
N GLN A 590 18.65 23.55 -10.12
CA GLN A 590 20.05 23.33 -10.52
C GLN A 590 21.06 23.58 -9.40
N LEU A 591 20.74 24.43 -8.43
CA LEU A 591 21.63 24.81 -7.33
C LEU A 591 21.37 23.95 -6.09
N LYS A 592 22.08 22.82 -5.94
CA LYS A 592 21.85 21.80 -4.90
C LYS A 592 22.47 22.08 -3.52
N GLU A 593 23.34 23.08 -3.40
CA GLU A 593 24.12 23.36 -2.17
C GLU A 593 23.56 24.53 -1.33
N ILE A 594 22.53 25.23 -1.81
CA ILE A 594 21.90 26.38 -1.14
C ILE A 594 20.38 26.09 -1.06
N THR A 595 19.73 26.42 0.07
CA THR A 595 18.28 26.28 0.24
C THR A 595 17.53 27.34 -0.57
N PHE A 596 17.11 26.96 -1.77
CA PHE A 596 16.18 27.73 -2.60
C PHE A 596 14.75 27.23 -2.40
N GLN A 597 13.80 28.14 -2.27
CA GLN A 597 12.38 27.83 -2.20
C GLN A 597 11.66 28.42 -3.41
N HIS A 598 10.92 27.58 -4.14
CA HIS A 598 10.13 28.05 -5.27
C HIS A 598 8.84 28.70 -4.77
N ILE A 599 8.56 29.93 -5.24
CA ILE A 599 7.35 30.67 -4.90
C ILE A 599 6.47 30.80 -6.17
N PRO A 600 5.12 30.65 -6.08
CA PRO A 600 4.22 31.01 -7.17
C PRO A 600 4.41 32.47 -7.62
N ARG A 601 4.27 32.74 -8.92
CA ARG A 601 4.42 34.11 -9.45
C ARG A 601 3.55 35.16 -8.74
N GLU A 602 2.38 34.74 -8.25
CA GLU A 602 1.45 35.59 -7.49
C GLU A 602 2.03 36.12 -6.17
N ASP A 603 3.08 35.50 -5.63
CA ASP A 603 3.70 35.90 -4.37
C ASP A 603 5.09 36.56 -4.59
N ASN A 604 5.63 36.54 -5.82
CA ASN A 604 6.88 37.23 -6.21
C ASN A 604 6.66 38.59 -6.92
N GLN A 605 5.50 39.21 -6.69
CA GLN A 605 5.04 40.38 -7.46
C GLN A 605 5.99 41.58 -7.40
N LEU A 606 6.71 41.77 -6.28
CA LEU A 606 7.60 42.92 -6.12
C LEU A 606 8.85 42.79 -7.02
N ALA A 607 9.45 41.59 -7.09
CA ALA A 607 10.60 41.34 -7.94
C ALA A 607 10.22 41.36 -9.43
N ASP A 608 9.07 40.78 -9.80
CA ASP A 608 8.52 40.81 -11.16
C ASP A 608 8.24 42.25 -11.62
N ALA A 609 7.63 43.06 -10.76
CA ALA A 609 7.38 44.47 -11.05
C ALA A 609 8.69 45.26 -11.26
N LEU A 610 9.72 45.00 -10.45
CA LEU A 610 11.03 45.66 -10.59
C LEU A 610 11.76 45.23 -11.87
N ALA A 611 11.79 43.93 -12.18
CA ALA A 611 12.39 43.40 -13.40
C ALA A 611 11.68 43.96 -14.65
N THR A 612 10.35 44.02 -14.60
CA THR A 612 9.53 44.58 -15.66
C THR A 612 9.77 46.09 -15.83
N LEU A 613 9.80 46.86 -14.73
CA LEU A 613 10.06 48.31 -14.77
C LEU A 613 11.44 48.63 -15.36
N SER A 614 12.46 47.86 -15.03
CA SER A 614 13.83 48.08 -15.53
C SER A 614 13.97 47.75 -17.03
N SER A 615 13.22 46.76 -17.52
CA SER A 615 13.15 46.45 -18.94
C SER A 615 12.52 47.60 -19.75
N MET A 616 11.57 48.34 -19.14
CA MET A 616 10.78 49.38 -19.78
C MET A 616 11.43 50.76 -19.81
N PHE A 617 12.29 51.11 -18.83
CA PHE A 617 12.94 52.42 -18.76
C PHE A 617 14.39 52.39 -19.27
N LYS A 618 14.79 53.42 -20.04
CA LYS A 618 16.19 53.67 -20.42
C LYS A 618 16.77 54.76 -19.51
N ILE A 619 17.73 54.39 -18.66
CA ILE A 619 18.44 55.33 -17.81
C ILE A 619 19.67 55.83 -18.59
N SER A 620 19.66 57.08 -19.02
CA SER A 620 20.86 57.75 -19.54
C SER A 620 21.86 57.96 -18.41
N GLN A 621 23.12 57.56 -18.62
CA GLN A 621 24.21 57.67 -17.62
C GLN A 621 24.25 59.08 -17.02
N GLY A 622 23.82 59.23 -15.76
CA GLY A 622 23.95 60.48 -14.99
C GLY A 622 22.68 61.01 -14.29
N ASN A 623 21.49 60.44 -14.50
CA ASN A 623 20.28 60.86 -13.76
C ASN A 623 19.92 59.89 -12.63
N GLU A 624 19.79 60.40 -11.40
CA GLU A 624 19.19 59.66 -10.28
C GLU A 624 17.71 59.37 -10.55
N VAL A 625 17.29 58.15 -10.20
CA VAL A 625 15.91 57.65 -10.39
C VAL A 625 14.96 58.44 -9.47
N PRO A 626 13.80 58.90 -9.95
CA PRO A 626 12.81 59.53 -9.08
C PRO A 626 12.29 58.52 -8.04
N LEU A 627 12.18 58.96 -6.78
CA LEU A 627 11.69 58.15 -5.65
C LEU A 627 10.29 57.58 -5.95
N ILE A 628 10.19 56.26 -6.13
CA ILE A 628 8.91 55.56 -6.30
C ILE A 628 8.22 55.49 -4.93
N ARG A 629 7.13 56.25 -4.76
CA ARG A 629 6.36 56.27 -3.50
C ARG A 629 5.12 55.37 -3.64
N ILE A 630 5.15 54.22 -2.98
CA ILE A 630 4.00 53.32 -2.87
C ILE A 630 3.07 53.87 -1.78
N GLN A 631 1.80 54.14 -2.11
CA GLN A 631 0.77 54.56 -1.16
C GLN A 631 -0.36 53.54 -1.17
N ASN A 632 -0.70 53.01 0.01
CA ASN A 632 -1.90 52.21 0.17
C ASN A 632 -3.12 53.14 0.15
N ARG A 633 -4.12 52.80 -0.66
CA ARG A 633 -5.39 53.54 -0.71
C ARG A 633 -6.52 52.59 -0.37
N ASP A 634 -7.27 52.94 0.66
CA ASP A 634 -8.29 52.06 1.27
C ASP A 634 -9.61 52.02 0.47
N GLN A 635 -9.66 52.68 -0.69
CA GLN A 635 -10.84 52.74 -1.57
C GLN A 635 -10.46 52.62 -3.06
N PRO A 636 -11.18 51.80 -3.84
CA PRO A 636 -10.95 51.69 -5.28
C PRO A 636 -11.39 52.94 -6.07
N ALA A 637 -10.62 53.32 -7.09
CA ALA A 637 -10.91 54.46 -7.96
C ALA A 637 -12.18 54.34 -8.83
N TYR A 638 -12.91 53.22 -8.78
CA TYR A 638 -14.20 53.04 -9.46
C TYR A 638 -15.42 53.34 -8.57
N CYS A 639 -15.23 53.66 -7.29
CA CYS A 639 -16.31 54.06 -6.37
C CYS A 639 -16.93 55.43 -6.67
N GLN A 640 -16.54 56.10 -7.77
CA GLN A 640 -17.42 57.05 -8.44
C GLN A 640 -18.34 56.30 -9.41
N ALA A 641 -19.22 55.46 -8.86
CA ALA A 641 -20.38 55.00 -9.58
C ALA A 641 -21.47 56.07 -9.43
N VAL A 642 -22.12 56.38 -10.55
CA VAL A 642 -23.32 57.21 -10.63
C VAL A 642 -24.33 56.69 -9.61
N GLU A 643 -24.49 57.41 -8.50
CA GLU A 643 -25.62 57.23 -7.61
C GLU A 643 -26.85 57.83 -8.30
N GLU A 644 -27.93 57.05 -8.28
CA GLU A 644 -29.27 57.32 -8.82
C GLU A 644 -29.45 57.20 -10.34
N GLU A 645 -30.52 56.50 -10.75
CA GLU A 645 -31.06 56.50 -12.12
C GLU A 645 -31.87 57.81 -12.31
N PRO A 646 -31.34 58.87 -12.95
CA PRO A 646 -32.07 60.14 -13.08
C PRO A 646 -33.15 60.06 -14.17
N ASP A 647 -33.03 59.09 -15.08
CA ASP A 647 -33.76 59.02 -16.35
C ASP A 647 -34.86 57.94 -16.41
N GLY A 648 -35.06 57.16 -15.33
CA GLY A 648 -36.08 56.09 -15.27
C GLY A 648 -35.87 54.94 -16.27
N ARG A 649 -34.66 54.77 -16.81
CA ARG A 649 -34.28 53.70 -17.74
C ARG A 649 -33.37 52.69 -17.04
N PRO A 650 -33.52 51.37 -17.31
CA PRO A 650 -32.69 50.35 -16.67
C PRO A 650 -31.19 50.56 -16.96
N TRP A 651 -30.33 50.25 -16.00
CA TRP A 651 -28.85 50.33 -16.14
C TRP A 651 -28.28 49.65 -17.40
N PHE A 652 -28.96 48.63 -17.94
CA PHE A 652 -28.55 47.89 -19.14
C PHE A 652 -29.16 48.42 -20.45
N TYR A 653 -29.87 49.55 -20.43
CA TYR A 653 -30.59 50.12 -21.57
C TYR A 653 -29.68 50.34 -22.79
N ASP A 654 -28.54 51.00 -22.59
CA ASP A 654 -27.61 51.29 -23.69
C ASP A 654 -26.92 50.03 -24.24
N ILE A 655 -26.71 49.02 -23.39
CA ILE A 655 -26.19 47.71 -23.80
C ILE A 655 -27.23 46.97 -24.66
N LYS A 656 -28.51 46.99 -24.24
CA LYS A 656 -29.61 46.38 -24.97
C LYS A 656 -29.84 47.04 -26.34
N ARG A 657 -29.85 48.38 -26.41
CA ARG A 657 -29.98 49.13 -27.68
C ARG A 657 -28.80 48.88 -28.61
N TYR A 658 -27.58 48.85 -28.08
CA TYR A 658 -26.39 48.55 -28.89
C TYR A 658 -26.39 47.11 -29.44
N ILE A 659 -26.87 46.13 -28.69
CA ILE A 659 -26.96 44.74 -29.17
C ILE A 659 -28.06 44.58 -30.23
N LYS A 660 -29.21 45.24 -30.05
CA LYS A 660 -30.37 45.17 -30.95
C LYS A 660 -30.17 45.95 -32.25
N ASP A 661 -29.80 47.23 -32.14
CA ASP A 661 -29.84 48.19 -33.26
C ASP A 661 -28.45 48.68 -33.69
N LYS A 662 -27.37 48.29 -32.98
CA LYS A 662 -25.98 48.75 -33.19
C LYS A 662 -25.78 50.27 -33.07
N GLU A 663 -26.72 50.94 -32.41
CA GLU A 663 -26.66 52.38 -32.16
C GLU A 663 -25.91 52.72 -30.86
N TYR A 664 -25.11 53.77 -30.91
CA TYR A 664 -24.41 54.32 -29.75
C TYR A 664 -25.22 55.49 -29.15
N PRO A 665 -25.07 55.78 -27.84
CA PRO A 665 -25.64 56.98 -27.26
C PRO A 665 -25.19 58.24 -28.02
N PRO A 666 -26.10 59.21 -28.27
CA PRO A 666 -25.82 60.37 -29.13
C PRO A 666 -24.68 61.27 -28.63
N SER A 667 -24.31 61.20 -27.35
CA SER A 667 -23.22 61.95 -26.70
C SER A 667 -21.96 61.14 -26.40
N ALA A 668 -21.84 59.88 -26.85
CA ALA A 668 -20.75 58.99 -26.45
C ALA A 668 -19.38 59.34 -27.09
N SER A 669 -18.33 59.46 -26.28
CA SER A 669 -16.95 59.68 -26.74
C SER A 669 -16.36 58.44 -27.44
N ALA A 670 -15.21 58.60 -28.12
CA ALA A 670 -14.54 57.47 -28.79
C ALA A 670 -14.14 56.35 -27.80
N ASN A 671 -13.80 56.70 -26.56
CA ASN A 671 -13.52 55.73 -25.49
C ASN A 671 -14.80 55.06 -25.00
N ASP A 672 -15.90 55.80 -24.84
CA ASP A 672 -17.18 55.22 -24.38
C ASP A 672 -17.73 54.22 -25.39
N LYS A 673 -17.61 54.53 -26.68
CA LYS A 673 -17.96 53.59 -27.77
C LYS A 673 -17.09 52.34 -27.77
N LYS A 674 -15.83 52.42 -27.33
CA LYS A 674 -14.92 51.28 -27.20
C LYS A 674 -15.25 50.45 -25.96
N THR A 675 -15.58 51.11 -24.85
CA THR A 675 -15.98 50.47 -23.59
C THR A 675 -17.32 49.76 -23.74
N LEU A 676 -18.32 50.38 -24.37
CA LEU A 676 -19.62 49.77 -24.66
C LEU A 676 -19.48 48.55 -25.56
N ARG A 677 -18.62 48.62 -26.59
CA ARG A 677 -18.28 47.48 -27.45
C ARG A 677 -17.70 46.31 -26.66
N ARG A 678 -16.78 46.59 -25.74
CA ARG A 678 -16.15 45.56 -24.89
C ARG A 678 -17.16 44.95 -23.92
N LEU A 679 -17.96 45.78 -23.25
CA LEU A 679 -18.98 45.32 -22.31
C LEU A 679 -20.04 44.47 -23.01
N ALA A 680 -20.53 44.89 -24.18
CA ALA A 680 -21.56 44.17 -24.93
C ALA A 680 -21.14 42.75 -25.35
N MET A 681 -19.85 42.42 -25.44
CA MET A 681 -19.39 41.05 -25.72
C MET A 681 -19.79 40.05 -24.64
N GLY A 682 -19.96 40.51 -23.39
CA GLY A 682 -20.37 39.68 -22.26
C GLY A 682 -21.88 39.46 -22.16
N PHE A 683 -22.68 40.06 -23.05
CA PHE A 683 -24.14 39.99 -22.98
C PHE A 683 -24.75 39.38 -24.25
N PHE A 684 -25.91 38.76 -24.09
CA PHE A 684 -26.64 38.05 -25.12
C PHE A 684 -28.13 38.43 -25.03
N LEU A 685 -28.73 38.84 -26.15
CA LEU A 685 -30.13 39.21 -26.22
C LEU A 685 -30.94 38.04 -26.80
N ASN A 686 -31.93 37.54 -26.06
CA ASN A 686 -32.88 36.52 -26.54
C ASN A 686 -34.30 37.08 -26.47
N GLY A 687 -34.89 37.37 -27.63
CA GLY A 687 -36.12 38.16 -27.71
C GLY A 687 -35.92 39.56 -27.14
N ASP A 688 -36.73 39.95 -26.16
CA ASP A 688 -36.60 41.22 -25.44
C ASP A 688 -35.86 41.11 -24.09
N VAL A 689 -35.37 39.92 -23.72
CA VAL A 689 -34.67 39.70 -22.44
C VAL A 689 -33.16 39.66 -22.65
N LEU A 690 -32.43 40.47 -21.88
CA LEU A 690 -30.98 40.53 -21.90
C LEU A 690 -30.39 39.55 -20.87
N TYR A 691 -29.40 38.77 -21.31
CA TYR A 691 -28.67 37.82 -20.47
C TYR A 691 -27.18 38.19 -20.41
N LYS A 692 -26.55 38.02 -19.25
CA LYS A 692 -25.10 38.08 -19.06
C LYS A 692 -24.51 36.67 -19.12
N ARG A 693 -23.40 36.49 -19.85
CA ARG A 693 -22.63 35.24 -19.88
C ARG A 693 -21.66 35.22 -18.72
N ASN A 694 -21.73 34.17 -17.90
CA ASN A 694 -20.73 33.91 -16.87
C ASN A 694 -19.54 33.13 -17.43
N HIS A 695 -18.44 33.02 -16.68
CA HIS A 695 -17.22 32.29 -17.06
C HIS A 695 -17.49 30.81 -17.44
N ASP A 696 -18.51 30.21 -16.83
CA ASP A 696 -18.98 28.83 -17.08
C ASP A 696 -20.01 28.72 -18.22
N MET A 697 -20.16 29.76 -19.06
CA MET A 697 -21.14 29.84 -20.17
C MET A 697 -22.62 29.78 -19.75
N VAL A 698 -22.94 29.86 -18.45
CA VAL A 698 -24.32 29.97 -17.95
C VAL A 698 -24.88 31.37 -18.24
N LEU A 699 -26.13 31.43 -18.72
CA LEU A 699 -26.84 32.67 -19.03
C LEU A 699 -27.62 33.18 -17.80
N LEU A 700 -27.28 34.38 -17.34
CA LEU A 700 -27.94 35.05 -16.22
C LEU A 700 -28.85 36.18 -16.74
N ARG A 701 -30.13 36.18 -16.39
CA ARG A 701 -31.08 37.23 -16.78
C ARG A 701 -30.72 38.56 -16.10
N CYS A 702 -30.54 39.61 -16.89
CA CYS A 702 -30.35 40.96 -16.39
C CYS A 702 -31.67 41.52 -15.85
N VAL A 703 -31.61 42.14 -14.67
CA VAL A 703 -32.77 42.62 -13.94
C VAL A 703 -32.69 44.14 -13.74
N ASP A 704 -33.83 44.83 -13.75
CA ASP A 704 -33.91 46.25 -13.40
C ASP A 704 -33.96 46.47 -11.87
N ALA A 705 -33.87 47.73 -11.43
CA ALA A 705 -33.82 48.06 -10.00
C ALA A 705 -35.11 47.68 -9.23
N ILE A 706 -36.28 47.71 -9.88
CA ILE A 706 -37.57 47.42 -9.25
C ILE A 706 -37.72 45.92 -9.04
N GLU A 707 -37.44 45.13 -10.07
CA GLU A 707 -37.41 43.67 -10.02
C GLU A 707 -36.30 43.19 -9.07
N ALA A 708 -35.12 43.82 -9.09
CA ALA A 708 -34.02 43.48 -8.18
C ALA A 708 -34.42 43.63 -6.70
N LYS A 709 -35.09 44.74 -6.35
CA LYS A 709 -35.58 44.96 -4.99
C LYS A 709 -36.58 43.88 -4.55
N LYS A 710 -37.52 43.50 -5.42
CA LYS A 710 -38.48 42.42 -5.16
C LYS A 710 -37.80 41.07 -4.97
N ILE A 711 -36.82 40.74 -5.82
CA ILE A 711 -36.06 39.48 -5.70
C ILE A 711 -35.30 39.43 -4.36
N VAL A 712 -34.68 40.54 -3.96
CA VAL A 712 -33.97 40.63 -2.69
C VAL A 712 -34.94 40.45 -1.50
N GLU A 713 -36.09 41.14 -1.52
CA GLU A 713 -37.13 41.00 -0.50
C GLU A 713 -37.68 39.57 -0.42
N GLU A 714 -37.97 38.93 -1.56
CA GLU A 714 -38.52 37.57 -1.61
C GLU A 714 -37.50 36.51 -1.16
N VAL A 715 -36.23 36.64 -1.54
CA VAL A 715 -35.17 35.70 -1.14
C VAL A 715 -34.80 35.86 0.34
N HIS A 716 -34.90 37.07 0.88
CA HIS A 716 -34.55 37.36 2.27
C HIS A 716 -35.71 37.11 3.24
N GLU A 717 -36.91 37.61 2.92
CA GLU A 717 -38.07 37.68 3.81
C GLU A 717 -39.28 36.86 3.34
N GLY A 718 -39.22 36.23 2.17
CA GLY A 718 -40.32 35.41 1.64
C GLY A 718 -40.62 34.16 2.47
N SER A 719 -41.63 33.38 2.06
CA SER A 719 -42.13 32.19 2.78
C SER A 719 -41.07 31.10 3.04
N PHE A 720 -39.96 31.13 2.31
CA PHE A 720 -38.79 30.25 2.45
C PHE A 720 -37.47 31.04 2.71
N GLY A 721 -37.57 32.30 3.11
CA GLY A 721 -36.45 33.19 3.40
C GLY A 721 -35.77 32.82 4.73
N THR A 722 -34.46 32.57 4.70
CA THR A 722 -33.70 32.10 5.87
C THR A 722 -32.88 33.20 6.55
N HIS A 723 -33.15 34.48 6.26
CA HIS A 723 -32.40 35.63 6.79
C HIS A 723 -30.86 35.49 6.64
N MET A 724 -30.43 35.02 5.46
CA MET A 724 -29.02 34.73 5.17
C MET A 724 -28.15 36.00 5.04
N ASN A 725 -26.84 35.85 5.26
CA ASN A 725 -25.84 36.90 5.05
C ASN A 725 -25.89 37.42 3.59
N GLY A 726 -25.68 38.73 3.39
CA GLY A 726 -25.73 39.41 2.09
C GLY A 726 -24.89 38.74 1.00
N HIS A 727 -23.68 38.25 1.31
CA HIS A 727 -22.85 37.53 0.32
C HIS A 727 -23.41 36.16 -0.06
N VAL A 728 -24.09 35.49 0.86
CA VAL A 728 -24.75 34.18 0.60
C VAL A 728 -26.03 34.40 -0.22
N MET A 729 -26.75 35.48 0.08
CA MET A 729 -27.92 35.91 -0.68
C MET A 729 -27.57 36.21 -2.14
N ALA A 730 -26.53 37.00 -2.39
CA ALA A 730 -26.06 37.32 -3.74
C ALA A 730 -25.69 36.04 -4.52
N ARG A 731 -25.02 35.08 -3.88
CA ARG A 731 -24.70 33.77 -4.49
C ARG A 731 -25.94 32.93 -4.80
N LYS A 732 -26.96 32.94 -3.94
CA LYS A 732 -28.22 32.24 -4.18
C LYS A 732 -29.00 32.83 -5.36
N ILE A 733 -29.02 34.16 -5.46
CA ILE A 733 -29.66 34.89 -6.57
C ILE A 733 -28.94 34.60 -7.90
N LEU A 734 -27.61 34.58 -7.90
CA LEU A 734 -26.80 34.17 -9.05
C LEU A 734 -27.09 32.73 -9.49
N ARG A 735 -27.17 31.78 -8.55
CA ARG A 735 -27.54 30.38 -8.85
C ARG A 735 -28.96 30.24 -9.39
N SER A 736 -29.85 31.15 -9.01
CA SER A 736 -31.22 31.22 -9.52
C SER A 736 -31.30 31.87 -10.90
N GLY A 737 -30.17 32.35 -11.44
CA GLY A 737 -30.06 32.84 -12.81
C GLY A 737 -30.31 34.33 -13.00
N TYR A 738 -30.21 35.17 -11.95
CA TYR A 738 -30.44 36.61 -12.04
C TYR A 738 -29.16 37.44 -11.84
N TYR A 739 -29.08 38.64 -12.45
CA TYR A 739 -27.91 39.51 -12.36
C TYR A 739 -28.22 41.01 -12.50
N TRP A 740 -27.58 41.86 -11.70
CA TRP A 740 -27.45 43.31 -11.90
C TRP A 740 -26.12 43.83 -11.34
N LEU A 741 -25.71 45.05 -11.70
CA LEU A 741 -24.38 45.61 -11.40
C LEU A 741 -24.08 45.72 -9.89
N THR A 742 -25.05 46.17 -9.10
CA THR A 742 -24.90 46.48 -7.67
C THR A 742 -25.35 45.35 -6.74
N MET A 743 -25.61 44.15 -7.28
CA MET A 743 -26.26 43.04 -6.58
C MET A 743 -25.66 42.69 -5.23
N GLU A 744 -24.33 42.60 -5.12
CA GLU A 744 -23.68 42.26 -3.85
C GLU A 744 -23.83 43.37 -2.80
N SER A 745 -23.66 44.63 -3.22
CA SER A 745 -23.86 45.80 -2.37
C SER A 745 -25.32 45.91 -1.91
N ASP A 746 -26.27 45.73 -2.82
CA ASP A 746 -27.70 45.81 -2.52
C ASP A 746 -28.13 44.71 -1.55
N CYS A 747 -27.62 43.49 -1.72
CA CYS A 747 -27.86 42.38 -0.80
C CYS A 747 -27.30 42.69 0.60
N CYS A 748 -26.06 43.17 0.70
CA CYS A 748 -25.44 43.52 1.98
C CYS A 748 -26.14 44.69 2.67
N ASN A 749 -26.54 45.72 1.91
CA ASN A 749 -27.27 46.87 2.42
C ASN A 749 -28.67 46.48 2.91
N HIS A 750 -29.35 45.56 2.22
CA HIS A 750 -30.67 45.07 2.65
C HIS A 750 -30.58 44.29 3.98
N VAL A 751 -29.60 43.39 4.12
CA VAL A 751 -29.35 42.65 5.36
C VAL A 751 -28.98 43.58 6.52
N ARG A 752 -28.20 44.64 6.26
CA ARG A 752 -27.87 45.67 7.26
C ARG A 752 -29.10 46.46 7.74
N LYS A 753 -30.09 46.67 6.87
CA LYS A 753 -31.35 47.36 7.20
C LYS A 753 -32.40 46.44 7.83
N CYS A 754 -32.26 45.12 7.71
CA CYS A 754 -33.23 44.15 8.21
C CYS A 754 -33.20 44.07 9.74
N HIS A 755 -34.29 44.49 10.39
CA HIS A 755 -34.42 44.48 11.86
C HIS A 755 -34.18 43.07 12.44
N LYS A 756 -34.75 42.02 11.84
CA LYS A 756 -34.59 40.64 12.33
C LYS A 756 -33.11 40.21 12.31
N CYS A 757 -32.38 40.48 11.23
CA CYS A 757 -30.95 40.18 11.15
C CYS A 757 -30.12 40.97 12.17
N GLN A 758 -30.45 42.25 12.41
CA GLN A 758 -29.74 43.07 13.39
C GLN A 758 -30.04 42.66 14.84
N THR A 759 -31.26 42.19 15.15
CA THR A 759 -31.63 41.75 16.51
C THR A 759 -31.00 40.41 16.89
N TYR A 760 -30.88 39.48 15.94
CA TYR A 760 -30.36 38.12 16.21
C TYR A 760 -28.87 37.95 15.90
N ALA A 761 -28.17 39.02 15.54
CA ALA A 761 -26.75 38.99 15.14
C ALA A 761 -25.82 38.47 16.26
N ASP A 762 -26.16 38.67 17.53
CA ASP A 762 -25.29 38.35 18.68
C ASP A 762 -25.36 36.89 19.16
N ASN A 763 -26.23 36.04 18.59
CA ASN A 763 -26.33 34.61 18.95
C ASN A 763 -25.63 33.72 17.90
N ILE A 764 -24.33 33.93 17.68
CA ILE A 764 -23.47 33.18 16.75
C ILE A 764 -22.99 31.83 17.34
N HIS A 765 -23.90 31.09 17.98
CA HIS A 765 -23.64 29.71 18.45
C HIS A 765 -24.66 28.71 17.92
N ALA A 766 -25.10 28.91 16.68
CA ALA A 766 -25.61 27.83 15.85
C ALA A 766 -24.55 27.48 14.81
N PRO A 767 -23.99 26.25 14.76
CA PRO A 767 -23.10 25.88 13.68
C PRO A 767 -23.86 25.98 12.35
N PRO A 768 -23.27 26.58 11.31
CA PRO A 768 -23.81 26.48 9.97
C PRO A 768 -23.57 25.04 9.52
N THR A 769 -24.51 24.13 9.77
CA THR A 769 -24.39 22.78 9.20
C THR A 769 -24.47 22.89 7.68
N PRO A 770 -23.44 22.45 6.94
CA PRO A 770 -23.52 22.30 5.51
C PRO A 770 -24.45 21.12 5.19
N LEU A 771 -25.45 21.32 4.33
CA LEU A 771 -26.04 20.20 3.60
C LEU A 771 -24.98 19.72 2.60
N ASN A 772 -24.18 18.76 3.03
CA ASN A 772 -23.35 17.97 2.12
C ASN A 772 -24.29 17.16 1.22
N VAL A 773 -24.17 17.33 -0.09
CA VAL A 773 -24.69 16.35 -1.04
C VAL A 773 -23.82 15.09 -0.89
N LEU A 774 -24.35 14.09 -0.20
CA LEU A 774 -23.71 12.78 -0.10
C LEU A 774 -24.21 11.90 -1.24
N ALA A 775 -23.31 11.50 -2.14
CA ALA A 775 -23.57 10.39 -3.05
C ALA A 775 -23.47 9.07 -2.25
N ALA A 776 -24.56 8.31 -2.17
CA ALA A 776 -24.60 7.07 -1.40
C ALA A 776 -23.76 5.96 -2.06
N PRO A 777 -22.94 5.21 -1.31
CA PRO A 777 -22.13 4.13 -1.87
C PRO A 777 -22.86 2.78 -2.02
N TRP A 778 -24.04 2.56 -1.40
CA TRP A 778 -24.79 1.28 -1.42
C TRP A 778 -26.32 1.49 -1.32
N PRO A 779 -27.18 0.58 -1.81
CA PRO A 779 -28.62 0.58 -1.56
C PRO A 779 -28.95 0.25 -0.09
N PHE A 780 -29.95 0.90 0.51
CA PHE A 780 -30.52 0.66 1.87
C PHE A 780 -29.69 1.03 3.11
N SER A 781 -28.59 1.79 2.98
CA SER A 781 -27.79 2.20 4.14
C SER A 781 -28.36 3.39 4.94
N MET A 782 -29.35 4.12 4.41
CA MET A 782 -29.89 5.34 5.03
C MET A 782 -31.41 5.49 4.87
N TRP A 783 -32.01 6.10 5.89
CA TRP A 783 -33.45 6.37 6.04
C TRP A 783 -33.56 7.87 6.32
N GLY A 784 -34.39 8.59 5.55
CA GLY A 784 -34.59 10.03 5.72
C GLY A 784 -35.97 10.31 6.32
N MET A 785 -36.03 11.18 7.33
CA MET A 785 -37.27 11.61 7.98
C MET A 785 -37.40 13.12 7.83
N ASP A 786 -38.52 13.60 7.28
CA ASP A 786 -38.79 15.02 7.08
C ASP A 786 -40.08 15.44 7.81
N VAL A 787 -40.16 16.71 8.21
CA VAL A 787 -41.30 17.29 8.93
C VAL A 787 -41.97 18.30 8.02
N ILE A 788 -43.16 17.96 7.52
CA ILE A 788 -43.98 18.90 6.75
C ILE A 788 -44.68 19.84 7.73
N GLY A 789 -44.55 21.15 7.50
CA GLY A 789 -45.28 22.19 8.22
C GLY A 789 -46.80 22.11 8.03
N PRO A 790 -47.59 22.93 8.73
CA PRO A 790 -49.05 22.85 8.68
C PRO A 790 -49.58 23.01 7.26
N ILE A 791 -50.35 22.03 6.78
CA ILE A 791 -50.97 22.03 5.45
C ILE A 791 -52.27 22.85 5.52
N GLU A 792 -52.44 23.81 4.60
CA GLU A 792 -53.71 24.50 4.39
C GLU A 792 -54.54 23.85 3.27
N PRO A 793 -55.87 23.69 3.45
CA PRO A 793 -56.68 24.20 4.56
C PRO A 793 -56.70 23.27 5.78
N LYS A 794 -56.88 23.84 6.98
CA LYS A 794 -56.94 23.09 8.25
C LYS A 794 -58.02 22.01 8.21
N ALA A 795 -57.64 20.76 8.48
CA ALA A 795 -58.59 19.69 8.75
C ALA A 795 -59.41 20.02 10.01
N ARG A 796 -60.68 19.65 10.01
CA ARG A 796 -61.76 20.11 10.91
C ARG A 796 -61.66 19.70 12.39
N TYR A 797 -60.51 19.23 12.87
CA TYR A 797 -60.33 18.81 14.27
C TYR A 797 -59.30 19.69 14.98
N GLN A 798 -59.67 20.12 16.18
CA GLN A 798 -58.97 21.10 17.01
C GLN A 798 -57.73 20.47 17.65
N GLY A 799 -56.60 20.55 16.95
CA GLY A 799 -55.28 20.14 17.44
C GLY A 799 -54.24 20.23 16.33
N ASP A 800 -53.14 20.95 16.57
CA ASP A 800 -52.01 21.04 15.64
C ASP A 800 -51.33 19.66 15.50
N LEU A 801 -51.78 18.86 14.52
CA LEU A 801 -51.16 17.58 14.19
C LEU A 801 -50.05 17.81 13.16
N SER A 802 -48.80 17.69 13.60
CA SER A 802 -47.63 17.56 12.72
C SER A 802 -47.53 16.12 12.23
N TYR A 803 -47.41 15.92 10.91
CA TYR A 803 -47.22 14.59 10.31
C TYR A 803 -45.73 14.34 10.05
N TYR A 804 -45.23 13.16 10.42
CA TYR A 804 -43.88 12.70 10.10
C TYR A 804 -43.93 11.84 8.84
N ILE A 805 -43.16 12.19 7.81
CA ILE A 805 -43.03 11.36 6.60
C ILE A 805 -41.61 10.79 6.59
N CYS A 806 -41.53 9.46 6.58
CA CYS A 806 -40.28 8.74 6.41
C CYS A 806 -40.20 8.25 4.96
N LEU A 807 -39.22 8.73 4.20
CA LEU A 807 -39.02 8.39 2.79
C LEU A 807 -37.80 7.49 2.64
N CYS A 808 -38.02 6.30 2.10
CA CYS A 808 -36.95 5.39 1.68
C CYS A 808 -36.71 5.58 0.17
N LEU A 809 -35.58 6.17 -0.19
CA LEU A 809 -35.22 6.46 -1.59
C LEU A 809 -34.75 5.19 -2.31
N MET A 810 -35.70 4.30 -2.66
CA MET A 810 -35.68 3.57 -3.93
C MET A 810 -36.94 2.77 -4.26
N ASN A 811 -37.97 2.74 -3.40
CA ASN A 811 -39.26 2.16 -3.76
C ASN A 811 -40.39 3.14 -3.42
N LEU A 812 -41.32 3.27 -4.38
CA LEU A 812 -42.50 4.13 -4.35
C LEU A 812 -43.54 3.62 -3.32
N TRP A 813 -43.17 3.53 -2.04
CA TRP A 813 -44.04 3.13 -0.94
C TRP A 813 -43.96 4.17 0.17
N VAL A 814 -45.06 4.92 0.33
CA VAL A 814 -45.28 5.83 1.46
C VAL A 814 -45.97 5.02 2.56
N VAL A 815 -45.31 4.84 3.71
CA VAL A 815 -45.95 4.23 4.88
C VAL A 815 -46.39 5.35 5.82
N TYR A 816 -47.70 5.47 6.04
CA TYR A 816 -48.28 6.42 6.98
C TYR A 816 -48.30 5.83 8.40
N TRP A 817 -47.85 6.59 9.38
CA TRP A 817 -48.09 6.30 10.80
C TRP A 817 -48.91 7.43 11.43
N GLY A 818 -50.13 7.11 11.85
CA GLY A 818 -50.99 8.01 12.61
C GLY A 818 -50.87 7.72 14.11
N ASN A 819 -50.74 8.79 14.90
CA ASN A 819 -50.81 8.87 16.35
C ASN A 819 -49.60 8.38 17.16
N MET A 820 -48.66 9.29 17.48
CA MET A 820 -48.00 9.26 18.79
C MET A 820 -47.41 10.63 19.18
N MET A 821 -47.95 11.21 20.27
CA MET A 821 -47.36 12.35 20.98
C MET A 821 -46.16 11.86 21.79
N LEU A 822 -44.96 12.39 21.53
CA LEU A 822 -43.78 12.16 22.39
C LEU A 822 -43.44 13.46 23.15
N LEU A 823 -43.95 13.56 24.38
CA LEU A 823 -43.51 14.56 25.36
C LEU A 823 -42.08 14.23 25.83
N GLY A 824 -41.21 15.22 25.79
CA GLY A 824 -39.78 15.10 26.04
C GLY A 824 -39.42 14.58 27.44
N ARG A 825 -38.54 13.56 27.46
CA ARG A 825 -37.43 13.33 28.43
C ARG A 825 -36.90 11.88 28.47
N LYS A 826 -37.38 10.95 27.63
CA LYS A 826 -36.79 9.60 27.54
C LYS A 826 -36.71 9.10 26.09
N SER A 827 -35.57 9.31 25.43
CA SER A 827 -35.28 8.74 24.10
C SER A 827 -33.82 8.25 24.02
N LYS A 828 -33.44 7.37 24.95
CA LYS A 828 -32.14 6.66 24.93
C LYS A 828 -32.24 5.16 24.67
N GLN A 829 -33.41 4.67 24.26
CA GLN A 829 -33.63 3.27 23.88
C GLN A 829 -34.60 3.28 22.72
N PHE A 830 -34.11 3.22 21.47
CA PHE A 830 -34.82 2.70 20.30
C PHE A 830 -33.91 2.86 19.07
N ILE A 831 -32.79 2.12 19.05
CA ILE A 831 -32.03 1.78 17.85
C ILE A 831 -31.44 0.38 18.11
N ILE A 832 -32.03 -0.65 17.51
CA ILE A 832 -31.36 -1.91 17.15
C ILE A 832 -31.49 -2.02 15.64
#